data_AF-A0A2U9CHK7-F1
#
_entry.id   AF-A0A2U9CHK7-F1
#
_cell.length_a   1.000
_cell.length_b   1.000
_cell.length_c   1.000
_cell.angle_alpha   90.00
_cell.angle_beta   90.00
_cell.angle_gamma   90.00
#
_symmetry.space_group_name_H-M   'P 1'
#
loop_
_entity.id
_entity.type
_entity.pdbx_description
1 polymer ?
#
loop_
_entity_poly.entity_id
_entity_poly.type
_entity_poly.pdbx_seq_one_letter_code
_entity_poly.pdbx_strand_id
1 'polypeptide(L)'
;MDLQTLFTFETFQQVCGPYGYGGDLQDVVEREFARIKGITYLDHAAATLHPECLVRDYALDISSIVYGNPHSHSPSSRLTHDTVERIRYRVLQHFNANPEEYSVIFTSGCTAALKLVAESFPWRPQTESEAGSRFCYLTDSHTSVVGIRGVTSARGVVAMPVSPQEVENRAKEEPQGDDVICLTPHLFCYPAQSNFSGRKYPLSHVEGIQARRLYPACDHHGRWFVLLDAASHVSCSPLNLQDCPADFIPISFYKIFGFPTGLGALIVRNDAAGILKKTYFGGGTAAAYLSGEDYYVHSASISDRFEDGTVSFLDIVALNHGFEALYKITGGMHNIQQHTFGLARYTYMLLSSLCHGNGQPVARIYTEGQFESPSTQGAILNFNLMDSYGQIIGYSQVDRMASLYNIHVRTGCFCNTGACQSFLGITNQHMRRNLQAGHVCGDSIDLVDGQPTGSVRVSFGYMSTFEDCQKFLNFVAECFVEKPVRVDQVRLEQLKTTTAASQGSNGDLPTKITNEEIHRVEEKKPIDASLKRFGDRDSKSRVEAYTLTSIYIYPIKSCGAYEVHDWPVGPQGLLYDRGWMVVNGNGVCLSQKRETRLCLIRPQVHLPSNKLLLQASEMDTISVPLDNNTQTHTSFQVCQSKVCGDRVETVDCGDEAASWLSDFLGQPCRLIRQSPYFTREMKKRPSSASTSTSLSLANEAQYLMINHASVELIQKQMSTRFEHRMCY
;
A
#
# COMPACT_ATOMS: atom_id res chain seq x y z
N MET A 1 11.97 -28.45 18.35
CA MET A 1 11.91 -28.55 16.88
C MET A 1 12.87 -27.54 16.29
N ASP A 2 13.61 -27.92 15.25
CA ASP A 2 14.46 -27.00 14.48
C ASP A 2 13.58 -26.10 13.60
N LEU A 3 14.01 -24.86 13.33
CA LEU A 3 13.29 -23.92 12.48
C LEU A 3 13.00 -24.55 11.09
N GLN A 4 13.95 -25.34 10.58
CA GLN A 4 13.80 -26.06 9.30
C GLN A 4 12.63 -27.04 9.30
N THR A 5 12.33 -27.70 10.42
CA THR A 5 11.19 -28.63 10.52
C THR A 5 9.83 -27.92 10.51
N LEU A 6 9.77 -26.64 10.92
CA LEU A 6 8.53 -25.85 10.89
C LEU A 6 8.26 -25.20 9.53
N PHE A 7 9.28 -25.18 8.67
CA PHE A 7 9.24 -24.58 7.35
C PHE A 7 8.84 -25.61 6.28
N THR A 8 8.34 -26.79 6.64
CA THR A 8 7.92 -27.80 5.64
C THR A 8 6.46 -27.61 5.21
N PHE A 9 6.17 -28.05 3.99
CA PHE A 9 4.82 -28.01 3.46
C PHE A 9 3.86 -28.93 4.25
N GLU A 10 4.35 -30.06 4.80
CA GLU A 10 3.48 -30.90 5.64
C GLU A 10 3.02 -30.16 6.90
N THR A 11 3.91 -29.40 7.53
CA THR A 11 3.57 -28.58 8.71
C THR A 11 2.55 -27.51 8.34
N PHE A 12 2.68 -26.90 7.17
CA PHE A 12 1.71 -25.93 6.66
C PHE A 12 0.33 -26.57 6.46
N GLN A 13 0.24 -27.72 5.79
CA GLN A 13 -1.02 -28.43 5.55
C GLN A 13 -1.71 -28.86 6.84
N GLN A 14 -0.95 -29.28 7.86
CA GLN A 14 -1.51 -29.67 9.16
C GLN A 14 -2.19 -28.50 9.90
N VAL A 15 -1.75 -27.26 9.67
CA VAL A 15 -2.18 -26.10 10.45
C VAL A 15 -3.17 -25.19 9.70
N CYS A 16 -3.09 -25.15 8.37
CA CYS A 16 -3.69 -24.06 7.59
C CYS A 16 -4.87 -24.47 6.69
N GLY A 17 -5.29 -25.74 6.72
CA GLY A 17 -6.48 -26.20 5.99
C GLY A 17 -6.24 -26.31 4.48
N PRO A 18 -7.25 -26.02 3.62
CA PRO A 18 -7.15 -26.16 2.17
C PRO A 18 -6.13 -25.18 1.57
N TYR A 19 -5.25 -25.69 0.69
CA TYR A 19 -4.27 -24.91 -0.05
C TYR A 19 -4.50 -25.01 -1.56
N GLY A 20 -4.45 -23.87 -2.25
CA GLY A 20 -4.71 -23.79 -3.68
C GLY A 20 -6.18 -24.08 -4.01
N TYR A 21 -6.41 -24.55 -5.24
CA TYR A 21 -7.75 -24.60 -5.84
C TYR A 21 -8.06 -25.98 -6.47
N GLY A 22 -7.50 -27.05 -5.91
CA GLY A 22 -7.73 -28.44 -6.37
C GLY A 22 -6.89 -28.89 -7.57
N GLY A 23 -6.11 -27.99 -8.19
CA GLY A 23 -5.05 -28.28 -9.17
C GLY A 23 -3.68 -27.80 -8.67
N ASP A 24 -2.64 -27.97 -9.50
CA ASP A 24 -1.30 -27.48 -9.17
C ASP A 24 -1.26 -25.94 -9.24
N LEU A 25 -1.18 -25.30 -8.06
CA LEU A 25 -1.10 -23.85 -7.95
C LEU A 25 0.19 -23.30 -8.58
N GLN A 26 1.28 -24.07 -8.56
CA GLN A 26 2.54 -23.68 -9.17
C GLN A 26 2.38 -23.55 -10.69
N ASP A 27 1.73 -24.53 -11.32
CA ASP A 27 1.42 -24.47 -12.76
C ASP A 27 0.54 -23.26 -13.11
N VAL A 28 -0.42 -22.94 -12.25
CA VAL A 28 -1.27 -21.73 -12.40
C VAL A 28 -0.42 -20.47 -12.32
N VAL A 29 0.46 -20.35 -11.33
CA VAL A 29 1.34 -19.19 -11.15
C VAL A 29 2.30 -19.04 -12.33
N GLU A 30 2.91 -20.13 -12.78
CA GLU A 30 3.82 -20.12 -13.93
C GLU A 30 3.14 -19.72 -15.23
N ARG A 31 1.87 -20.12 -15.42
CA ARG A 31 1.10 -19.77 -16.62
C ARG A 31 0.48 -18.38 -16.58
N GLU A 32 -0.19 -18.04 -15.47
CA GLU A 32 -1.03 -16.84 -15.36
C GLU A 32 -0.31 -15.66 -14.72
N PHE A 33 0.84 -15.90 -14.08
CA PHE A 33 1.60 -14.89 -13.34
C PHE A 33 3.11 -15.00 -13.59
N ALA A 34 3.55 -15.48 -14.77
CA ALA A 34 4.97 -15.65 -15.11
C ALA A 34 5.85 -14.41 -14.79
N ARG A 35 5.27 -13.21 -14.90
CA ARG A 35 5.95 -11.93 -14.61
C ARG A 35 6.36 -11.73 -13.15
N ILE A 36 5.87 -12.54 -12.21
CA ILE A 36 6.34 -12.53 -10.82
C ILE A 36 7.46 -13.53 -10.54
N LYS A 37 8.04 -14.16 -11.57
CA LYS A 37 9.18 -15.06 -11.39
C LYS A 37 10.32 -14.35 -10.65
N GLY A 38 10.72 -14.92 -9.52
CA GLY A 38 11.76 -14.36 -8.65
C GLY A 38 11.33 -13.16 -7.80
N ILE A 39 10.05 -12.77 -7.84
CA ILE A 39 9.43 -11.73 -7.00
C ILE A 39 8.57 -12.42 -5.94
N THR A 40 8.66 -11.96 -4.69
CA THR A 40 7.67 -12.30 -3.65
C THR A 40 6.82 -11.07 -3.39
N TYR A 41 5.62 -11.05 -3.96
CA TYR A 41 4.73 -9.90 -3.90
C TYR A 41 3.74 -10.04 -2.74
N LEU A 42 3.87 -9.20 -1.71
CA LEU A 42 3.08 -9.25 -0.47
C LEU A 42 2.34 -7.92 -0.21
N ASP A 43 2.00 -7.15 -1.25
CA ASP A 43 1.23 -5.89 -1.14
C ASP A 43 -0.15 -5.97 -1.82
N HIS A 44 -0.79 -7.15 -1.77
CA HIS A 44 -2.11 -7.39 -2.34
C HIS A 44 -3.23 -6.51 -1.75
N ALA A 45 -3.11 -6.07 -0.49
CA ALA A 45 -4.08 -5.16 0.13
C ALA A 45 -4.01 -3.72 -0.44
N ALA A 46 -2.89 -3.33 -1.05
CA ALA A 46 -2.81 -2.07 -1.81
C ALA A 46 -3.41 -2.25 -3.21
N ALA A 47 -2.90 -3.23 -3.96
CA ALA A 47 -3.33 -3.61 -5.30
C ALA A 47 -2.99 -5.08 -5.55
N THR A 48 -3.93 -5.86 -6.08
CA THR A 48 -3.64 -7.23 -6.50
C THR A 48 -3.13 -7.28 -7.94
N LEU A 49 -2.71 -8.46 -8.38
CA LEU A 49 -2.14 -8.72 -9.70
C LEU A 49 -3.20 -9.36 -10.61
N HIS A 50 -3.17 -9.04 -11.91
CA HIS A 50 -4.08 -9.62 -12.91
C HIS A 50 -3.51 -10.89 -13.54
N PRO A 51 -4.31 -11.91 -13.87
CA PRO A 51 -3.79 -13.07 -14.59
C PRO A 51 -3.55 -12.71 -16.06
N GLU A 52 -2.58 -13.37 -16.70
CA GLU A 52 -2.26 -13.16 -18.13
C GLU A 52 -3.48 -13.43 -19.03
N CYS A 53 -4.31 -14.43 -18.70
CA CYS A 53 -5.52 -14.71 -19.46
C CYS A 53 -6.51 -13.54 -19.49
N LEU A 54 -6.65 -12.77 -18.40
CA LEU A 54 -7.54 -11.60 -18.36
C LEU A 54 -7.12 -10.60 -19.44
N VAL A 55 -5.84 -10.21 -19.44
CA VAL A 55 -5.33 -9.17 -20.36
C VAL A 55 -5.35 -9.66 -21.80
N ARG A 56 -4.92 -10.91 -22.04
CA ARG A 56 -4.93 -11.50 -23.39
C ARG A 56 -6.34 -11.58 -23.96
N ASP A 57 -7.28 -12.12 -23.20
CA ASP A 57 -8.64 -12.36 -23.69
C ASP A 57 -9.39 -11.02 -23.87
N TYR A 58 -9.15 -10.05 -22.98
CA TYR A 58 -9.60 -8.67 -23.15
C TYR A 58 -9.01 -7.99 -24.40
N ALA A 59 -7.70 -8.13 -24.64
CA ALA A 59 -7.06 -7.53 -25.81
C ALA A 59 -7.59 -8.12 -27.13
N LEU A 60 -7.85 -9.44 -27.16
CA LEU A 60 -8.50 -10.09 -28.29
C LEU A 60 -9.93 -9.57 -28.49
N ASP A 61 -10.68 -9.37 -27.42
CA ASP A 61 -12.05 -8.84 -27.45
C ASP A 61 -12.08 -7.43 -28.09
N ILE A 62 -11.34 -6.47 -27.52
CA ILE A 62 -11.37 -5.08 -28.01
C ILE A 62 -10.69 -4.86 -29.37
N SER A 63 -9.83 -5.79 -29.81
CA SER A 63 -9.21 -5.73 -31.14
C SER A 63 -10.09 -6.34 -32.24
N SER A 64 -11.06 -7.18 -31.87
CA SER A 64 -11.96 -7.85 -32.81
C SER A 64 -13.37 -7.25 -32.84
N ILE A 65 -13.80 -6.62 -31.74
CA ILE A 65 -15.14 -6.03 -31.61
C ILE A 65 -15.08 -4.50 -31.65
N VAL A 66 -15.97 -3.90 -32.44
CA VAL A 66 -16.13 -2.45 -32.53
C VAL A 66 -17.05 -1.97 -31.40
N TYR A 67 -16.45 -1.52 -30.30
CA TYR A 67 -17.14 -0.83 -29.22
C TYR A 67 -17.25 0.67 -29.52
N GLY A 68 -18.47 1.17 -29.61
CA GLY A 68 -18.78 2.58 -29.80
C GLY A 68 -19.27 3.23 -28.52
N ASN A 69 -19.34 4.56 -28.48
CA ASN A 69 -19.95 5.26 -27.34
C ASN A 69 -21.37 4.72 -27.07
N PRO A 70 -21.71 4.30 -25.83
CA PRO A 70 -22.96 3.59 -25.54
C PRO A 70 -24.24 4.44 -25.70
N HIS A 71 -24.11 5.76 -25.84
CA HIS A 71 -25.27 6.67 -25.85
C HIS A 71 -25.82 6.97 -27.26
N SER A 72 -25.37 6.27 -28.30
CA SER A 72 -25.89 6.45 -29.68
C SER A 72 -26.73 5.25 -30.13
N HIS A 73 -27.49 5.41 -31.22
CA HIS A 73 -28.31 4.34 -31.80
C HIS A 73 -27.59 3.49 -32.85
N SER A 74 -26.27 3.63 -32.99
CA SER A 74 -25.50 2.79 -33.93
C SER A 74 -25.43 1.34 -33.44
N PRO A 75 -25.23 0.34 -34.32
CA PRO A 75 -25.08 -1.05 -33.90
C PRO A 75 -23.98 -1.27 -32.85
N SER A 76 -22.81 -0.65 -33.03
CA SER A 76 -21.69 -0.72 -32.07
C SER A 76 -22.03 -0.07 -30.72
N SER A 77 -22.82 1.00 -30.73
CA SER A 77 -23.26 1.68 -29.51
C SER A 77 -24.26 0.83 -28.72
N ARG A 78 -25.25 0.22 -29.38
CA ARG A 78 -26.19 -0.71 -28.72
C ARG A 78 -25.46 -1.91 -28.13
N LEU A 79 -24.53 -2.52 -28.87
CA LEU A 79 -23.70 -3.61 -28.36
C LEU A 79 -22.93 -3.19 -27.10
N THR A 80 -22.36 -1.98 -27.10
CA THR A 80 -21.61 -1.46 -25.95
C THR A 80 -22.53 -1.24 -24.75
N HIS A 81 -23.70 -0.63 -24.96
CA HIS A 81 -24.71 -0.44 -23.91
C HIS A 81 -25.15 -1.80 -23.32
N ASP A 82 -25.57 -2.75 -24.14
CA ASP A 82 -26.00 -4.08 -23.70
C ASP A 82 -24.90 -4.82 -22.95
N THR A 83 -23.64 -4.65 -23.37
CA THR A 83 -22.48 -5.25 -22.70
C THR A 83 -22.24 -4.62 -21.32
N VAL A 84 -22.33 -3.30 -21.21
CA VAL A 84 -22.21 -2.57 -19.93
C VAL A 84 -23.31 -3.02 -18.97
N GLU A 85 -24.57 -3.09 -19.42
CA GLU A 85 -25.70 -3.53 -18.57
C GLU A 85 -25.57 -4.99 -18.13
N ARG A 86 -25.15 -5.88 -19.03
CA ARG A 86 -24.82 -7.27 -18.67
C ARG A 86 -23.75 -7.35 -17.59
N ILE A 87 -22.75 -6.47 -17.64
CA ILE A 87 -21.67 -6.44 -16.65
C ILE A 87 -22.16 -5.89 -15.31
N ARG A 88 -23.09 -4.93 -15.28
CA ARG A 88 -23.76 -4.54 -14.01
C ARG A 88 -24.44 -5.72 -13.34
N TYR A 89 -25.20 -6.51 -14.11
CA TYR A 89 -25.84 -7.72 -13.58
C TYR A 89 -24.79 -8.70 -13.04
N ARG A 90 -23.67 -8.87 -13.77
CA ARG A 90 -22.57 -9.72 -13.34
C ARG A 90 -21.91 -9.25 -12.04
N VAL A 91 -21.77 -7.93 -11.85
CA VAL A 91 -21.31 -7.35 -10.58
C VAL A 91 -22.28 -7.70 -9.45
N LEU A 92 -23.58 -7.51 -9.63
CA LEU A 92 -24.58 -7.86 -8.61
C LEU A 92 -24.57 -9.37 -8.28
N GLN A 93 -24.49 -10.21 -9.31
CA GLN A 93 -24.40 -11.67 -9.15
C GLN A 93 -23.18 -12.08 -8.31
N HIS A 94 -22.03 -11.44 -8.52
CA HIS A 94 -20.83 -11.72 -7.74
C HIS A 94 -21.00 -11.44 -6.24
N PHE A 95 -21.82 -10.44 -5.88
CA PHE A 95 -22.14 -10.09 -4.50
C PHE A 95 -23.46 -10.71 -3.99
N ASN A 96 -24.03 -11.65 -4.76
CA ASN A 96 -25.32 -12.27 -4.49
C ASN A 96 -26.45 -11.26 -4.24
N ALA A 97 -26.45 -10.15 -4.97
CA ALA A 97 -27.43 -9.07 -4.85
C ALA A 97 -28.53 -9.18 -5.91
N ASN A 98 -29.79 -8.96 -5.51
CA ASN A 98 -30.92 -8.92 -6.44
C ASN A 98 -30.95 -7.56 -7.19
N PRO A 99 -31.01 -7.53 -8.55
CA PRO A 99 -31.15 -6.29 -9.31
C PRO A 99 -32.42 -5.48 -9.00
N GLU A 100 -33.47 -6.10 -8.46
CA GLU A 100 -34.66 -5.39 -7.98
C GLU A 100 -34.39 -4.62 -6.68
N GLU A 101 -33.40 -5.05 -5.89
CA GLU A 101 -33.03 -4.45 -4.60
C GLU A 101 -31.80 -3.56 -4.69
N TYR A 102 -30.89 -3.82 -5.62
CA TYR A 102 -29.62 -3.11 -5.76
C TYR A 102 -29.34 -2.67 -7.18
N SER A 103 -28.69 -1.51 -7.30
CA SER A 103 -28.16 -0.97 -8.54
C SER A 103 -26.64 -0.79 -8.45
N VAL A 104 -25.96 -0.82 -9.60
CA VAL A 104 -24.52 -0.56 -9.71
C VAL A 104 -24.31 0.77 -10.39
N ILE A 105 -23.52 1.65 -9.78
CA ILE A 105 -23.05 2.91 -10.36
C ILE A 105 -21.53 2.79 -10.54
N PHE A 106 -21.03 2.86 -11.77
CA PHE A 106 -19.60 2.84 -12.04
C PHE A 106 -18.94 4.17 -11.65
N THR A 107 -17.77 4.07 -11.05
CA THR A 107 -16.96 5.22 -10.61
C THR A 107 -15.50 4.95 -10.91
N SER A 108 -14.59 5.91 -10.67
CA SER A 108 -13.16 5.67 -10.87
C SER A 108 -12.49 4.81 -9.77
N GLY A 109 -13.25 4.38 -8.75
CA GLY A 109 -12.75 3.59 -7.62
C GLY A 109 -13.58 3.80 -6.34
N CYS A 110 -13.29 3.02 -5.30
CA CYS A 110 -13.94 3.15 -3.98
C CYS A 110 -13.91 4.59 -3.44
N THR A 111 -12.79 5.30 -3.58
CA THR A 111 -12.70 6.71 -3.14
C THR A 111 -13.67 7.64 -3.88
N ALA A 112 -13.88 7.42 -5.18
CA ALA A 112 -14.83 8.21 -5.96
C ALA A 112 -16.27 7.87 -5.59
N ALA A 113 -16.58 6.59 -5.34
CA ALA A 113 -17.87 6.15 -4.81
C ALA A 113 -18.17 6.75 -3.42
N LEU A 114 -17.20 6.75 -2.50
CA LEU A 114 -17.30 7.40 -1.19
C LEU A 114 -17.58 8.90 -1.34
N LYS A 115 -16.84 9.57 -2.22
CA LYS A 115 -17.02 11.00 -2.50
C LYS A 115 -18.41 11.29 -3.09
N LEU A 116 -18.89 10.46 -4.02
CA LEU A 116 -20.23 10.58 -4.62
C LEU A 116 -21.32 10.54 -3.55
N VAL A 117 -21.25 9.57 -2.62
CA VAL A 117 -22.17 9.51 -1.48
C VAL A 117 -22.05 10.77 -0.64
N ALA A 118 -20.83 11.16 -0.25
CA ALA A 118 -20.61 12.34 0.59
C ALA A 118 -21.17 13.63 -0.02
N GLU A 119 -20.99 13.86 -1.31
CA GLU A 119 -21.46 15.09 -1.96
C GLU A 119 -22.97 15.08 -2.22
N SER A 120 -23.54 13.91 -2.50
CA SER A 120 -24.96 13.74 -2.82
C SER A 120 -25.84 13.51 -1.59
N PHE A 121 -25.28 13.15 -0.44
CA PHE A 121 -26.07 12.93 0.78
C PHE A 121 -26.69 14.26 1.28
N PRO A 122 -27.97 14.27 1.68
CA PRO A 122 -28.70 15.49 2.04
C PRO A 122 -28.40 15.91 3.48
N TRP A 123 -27.14 16.29 3.72
CA TRP A 123 -26.66 16.81 4.99
C TRP A 123 -27.46 18.02 5.48
N ARG A 124 -28.04 17.93 6.68
CA ARG A 124 -28.76 19.03 7.34
C ARG A 124 -27.91 19.64 8.46
N PRO A 125 -27.60 20.95 8.43
CA PRO A 125 -26.95 21.59 9.57
C PRO A 125 -27.86 21.58 10.81
N GLN A 126 -27.27 21.68 11.99
CA GLN A 126 -28.04 21.90 13.21
C GLN A 126 -28.63 23.32 13.21
N THR A 127 -29.89 23.44 13.59
CA THR A 127 -30.58 24.72 13.79
C THR A 127 -30.97 24.88 15.26
N GLU A 128 -31.46 26.05 15.65
CA GLU A 128 -31.95 26.28 17.02
C GLU A 128 -33.15 25.38 17.39
N SER A 129 -33.94 24.96 16.39
CA SER A 129 -35.16 24.18 16.57
C SER A 129 -35.01 22.68 16.27
N GLU A 130 -34.00 22.27 15.48
CA GLU A 130 -33.88 20.88 15.02
C GLU A 130 -32.43 20.35 15.09
N ALA A 131 -32.30 19.08 15.48
CA ALA A 131 -31.02 18.38 15.44
C ALA A 131 -30.60 18.14 13.99
N GLY A 132 -29.37 18.54 13.65
CA GLY A 132 -28.79 18.33 12.33
C GLY A 132 -28.42 16.86 12.06
N SER A 133 -28.06 16.59 10.81
CA SER A 133 -27.44 15.34 10.38
C SER A 133 -26.17 15.05 11.17
N ARG A 134 -25.75 13.78 11.15
CA ARG A 134 -24.52 13.30 11.79
C ARG A 134 -23.81 12.41 10.79
N PHE A 135 -22.51 12.63 10.67
CA PHE A 135 -21.62 11.73 9.98
C PHE A 135 -20.78 10.98 11.00
N CYS A 136 -21.03 9.70 11.16
CA CYS A 136 -20.32 8.85 12.10
C CYS A 136 -19.45 7.85 11.34
N TYR A 137 -18.24 7.59 11.82
CA TYR A 137 -17.35 6.63 11.17
C TYR A 137 -16.45 5.91 12.16
N LEU A 138 -16.13 4.64 11.90
CA LEU A 138 -15.17 3.91 12.73
C LEU A 138 -13.78 4.54 12.65
N THR A 139 -13.08 4.63 13.78
CA THR A 139 -11.69 5.15 13.82
C THR A 139 -10.72 4.30 13.02
N ASP A 140 -11.02 3.02 12.80
CA ASP A 140 -10.28 2.10 11.91
C ASP A 140 -10.72 2.22 10.44
N SER A 141 -11.09 3.42 9.98
CA SER A 141 -11.48 3.63 8.57
C SER A 141 -10.33 4.17 7.72
N HIS A 142 -10.32 3.77 6.45
CA HIS A 142 -9.43 4.34 5.46
C HIS A 142 -9.65 5.85 5.32
N THR A 143 -8.59 6.59 4.96
CA THR A 143 -8.59 8.06 4.86
C THR A 143 -9.68 8.59 3.94
N SER A 144 -10.10 7.83 2.93
CA SER A 144 -11.21 8.20 2.04
C SER A 144 -12.56 8.33 2.78
N VAL A 145 -12.84 7.49 3.78
CA VAL A 145 -14.02 7.64 4.66
C VAL A 145 -13.84 8.85 5.56
N VAL A 146 -12.65 9.01 6.17
CA VAL A 146 -12.35 10.16 7.02
C VAL A 146 -12.46 11.48 6.24
N GLY A 147 -12.17 11.48 4.94
CA GLY A 147 -12.26 12.64 4.05
C GLY A 147 -13.66 13.22 3.91
N ILE A 148 -14.71 12.42 4.16
CA ILE A 148 -16.12 12.88 4.15
C ILE A 148 -16.33 14.03 5.15
N ARG A 149 -15.52 14.08 6.23
CA ARG A 149 -15.48 15.21 7.18
C ARG A 149 -15.30 16.56 6.50
N GLY A 150 -14.54 16.63 5.41
CA GLY A 150 -14.34 17.88 4.68
C GLY A 150 -15.66 18.41 4.08
N VAL A 151 -16.47 17.50 3.55
CA VAL A 151 -17.79 17.82 2.96
C VAL A 151 -18.79 18.17 4.07
N THR A 152 -18.84 17.39 5.15
CA THR A 152 -19.81 17.60 6.24
C THR A 152 -19.50 18.87 7.04
N SER A 153 -18.22 19.14 7.34
CA SER A 153 -17.81 20.34 8.09
C SER A 153 -18.16 21.62 7.33
N ALA A 154 -17.97 21.64 6.00
CA ALA A 154 -18.34 22.77 5.16
C ALA A 154 -19.86 23.05 5.16
N ARG A 155 -20.67 22.04 5.51
CA ARG A 155 -22.14 22.14 5.62
C ARG A 155 -22.64 22.27 7.07
N GLY A 156 -21.75 22.54 8.04
CA GLY A 156 -22.13 22.67 9.45
C GLY A 156 -22.62 21.37 10.10
N VAL A 157 -22.26 20.21 9.54
CA VAL A 157 -22.64 18.89 10.05
C VAL A 157 -21.55 18.30 10.94
N VAL A 158 -21.97 17.76 12.09
CA VAL A 158 -21.09 17.11 13.05
C VAL A 158 -20.53 15.81 12.48
N ALA A 159 -19.20 15.70 12.50
CA ALA A 159 -18.51 14.45 12.22
C ALA A 159 -18.01 13.80 13.52
N MET A 160 -18.44 12.58 13.79
CA MET A 160 -18.17 11.85 15.02
C MET A 160 -17.33 10.59 14.73
N PRO A 161 -16.04 10.55 15.13
CA PRO A 161 -15.28 9.31 15.15
C PRO A 161 -15.82 8.39 16.25
N VAL A 162 -15.97 7.10 15.94
CA VAL A 162 -16.45 6.06 16.86
C VAL A 162 -15.40 4.96 16.95
N SER A 163 -14.99 4.58 18.15
CA SER A 163 -14.07 3.44 18.28
C SER A 163 -14.81 2.11 18.04
N PRO A 164 -14.13 1.08 17.50
CA PRO A 164 -14.70 -0.26 17.40
C PRO A 164 -15.38 -0.76 18.69
N GLN A 165 -14.74 -0.53 19.83
CA GLN A 165 -15.24 -0.95 21.14
C GLN A 165 -16.53 -0.21 21.52
N GLU A 166 -16.71 1.05 21.11
CA GLU A 166 -17.91 1.81 21.45
C GLU A 166 -19.17 1.29 20.75
N VAL A 167 -19.05 0.76 19.53
CA VAL A 167 -20.20 0.24 18.77
C VAL A 167 -20.90 -0.89 19.54
N GLU A 168 -20.11 -1.82 20.07
CA GLU A 168 -20.59 -3.00 20.78
C GLU A 168 -20.88 -2.70 22.26
N ASN A 169 -19.97 -2.02 22.96
CA ASN A 169 -20.09 -1.80 24.42
C ASN A 169 -21.25 -0.88 24.82
N ARG A 170 -21.82 -0.13 23.88
CA ARG A 170 -22.96 0.78 24.09
C ARG A 170 -24.20 0.33 23.32
N ALA A 171 -24.24 -0.91 22.86
CA ALA A 171 -25.43 -1.50 22.27
C ALA A 171 -26.60 -1.52 23.27
N LYS A 172 -27.82 -1.36 22.76
CA LYS A 172 -29.06 -1.48 23.55
C LYS A 172 -29.81 -2.74 23.12
N GLU A 173 -30.33 -3.50 24.08
CA GLU A 173 -31.02 -4.78 23.85
C GLU A 173 -32.38 -4.60 23.18
N GLU A 174 -33.12 -3.54 23.53
CA GLU A 174 -34.42 -3.23 22.92
C GLU A 174 -34.27 -2.18 21.80
N PRO A 175 -34.91 -2.38 20.63
CA PRO A 175 -35.01 -1.33 19.62
C PRO A 175 -35.76 -0.14 20.22
N GLN A 176 -35.19 1.06 20.10
CA GLN A 176 -35.95 2.27 20.41
C GLN A 176 -37.15 2.33 19.46
N GLY A 177 -38.36 2.45 20.03
CA GLY A 177 -39.60 2.44 19.27
C GLY A 177 -39.61 3.49 18.14
N ASP A 178 -40.50 3.29 17.16
CA ASP A 178 -40.69 4.23 16.06
C ASP A 178 -41.03 5.62 16.63
N ASP A 179 -40.04 6.51 16.67
CA ASP A 179 -40.32 7.93 16.83
C ASP A 179 -40.96 8.42 15.54
N VAL A 180 -42.29 8.50 15.61
CA VAL A 180 -43.11 9.23 14.68
C VAL A 180 -42.58 10.67 14.66
N ILE A 181 -41.86 11.04 13.57
CA ILE A 181 -41.51 12.40 13.10
C ILE A 181 -40.02 12.87 13.19
N CYS A 182 -38.99 12.00 13.31
CA CYS A 182 -37.60 12.46 13.01
C CYS A 182 -37.04 11.85 11.71
N LEU A 183 -37.16 12.61 10.60
CA LEU A 183 -36.67 12.22 9.26
C LEU A 183 -35.23 12.65 8.96
N THR A 184 -34.51 13.21 9.93
CA THR A 184 -33.15 13.70 9.71
C THR A 184 -32.23 12.53 9.33
N PRO A 185 -31.56 12.60 8.16
CA PRO A 185 -30.72 11.51 7.69
C PRO A 185 -29.33 11.56 8.35
N HIS A 186 -28.89 10.43 8.88
CA HIS A 186 -27.55 10.20 9.44
C HIS A 186 -26.83 9.14 8.60
N LEU A 187 -25.50 9.24 8.52
CA LEU A 187 -24.67 8.28 7.81
C LEU A 187 -23.64 7.69 8.76
N PHE A 188 -23.63 6.37 8.90
CA PHE A 188 -22.59 5.62 9.59
C PHE A 188 -21.71 4.88 8.57
N CYS A 189 -20.41 5.08 8.65
CA CYS A 189 -19.43 4.43 7.78
C CYS A 189 -18.51 3.50 8.58
N TYR A 190 -18.35 2.27 8.12
CA TYR A 190 -17.35 1.37 8.69
C TYR A 190 -16.79 0.42 7.63
N PRO A 191 -15.53 -0.03 7.78
CA PRO A 191 -14.97 -1.02 6.88
C PRO A 191 -15.53 -2.42 7.16
N ALA A 192 -15.81 -3.19 6.12
CA ALA A 192 -16.05 -4.63 6.27
C ALA A 192 -14.79 -5.36 6.76
N GLN A 193 -13.61 -4.90 6.31
CA GLN A 193 -12.30 -5.39 6.75
C GLN A 193 -11.32 -4.23 6.89
N SER A 194 -10.61 -4.15 8.00
CA SER A 194 -9.52 -3.20 8.20
C SER A 194 -8.41 -3.45 7.19
N ASN A 195 -8.02 -2.40 6.46
CA ASN A 195 -6.86 -2.43 5.58
C ASN A 195 -5.52 -2.32 6.36
N PHE A 196 -5.59 -2.06 7.67
CA PHE A 196 -4.45 -1.97 8.58
C PHE A 196 -4.18 -3.33 9.24
N SER A 197 -5.12 -3.87 10.02
CA SER A 197 -4.93 -5.10 10.81
C SER A 197 -5.42 -6.37 10.11
N GLY A 198 -6.26 -6.24 9.08
CA GLY A 198 -6.97 -7.37 8.49
C GLY A 198 -8.19 -7.84 9.28
N ARG A 199 -8.52 -7.22 10.43
CA ARG A 199 -9.73 -7.55 11.20
C ARG A 199 -10.98 -7.39 10.32
N LYS A 200 -11.87 -8.37 10.34
CA LYS A 200 -13.20 -8.29 9.73
C LYS A 200 -14.21 -7.87 10.79
N TYR A 201 -15.00 -6.86 10.46
CA TYR A 201 -16.06 -6.37 11.34
C TYR A 201 -17.35 -7.14 11.08
N PRO A 202 -18.19 -7.38 12.10
CA PRO A 202 -19.46 -8.06 11.90
C PRO A 202 -20.34 -7.35 10.86
N LEU A 203 -20.79 -8.10 9.85
CA LEU A 203 -21.71 -7.59 8.83
C LEU A 203 -23.09 -7.27 9.42
N SER A 204 -23.47 -7.92 10.52
CA SER A 204 -24.68 -7.63 11.29
C SER A 204 -24.72 -6.23 11.89
N HIS A 205 -23.58 -5.52 11.96
CA HIS A 205 -23.57 -4.11 12.36
C HIS A 205 -24.40 -3.22 11.43
N VAL A 206 -24.56 -3.59 10.15
CA VAL A 206 -25.44 -2.89 9.22
C VAL A 206 -26.87 -2.82 9.77
N GLU A 207 -27.46 -3.97 10.05
CA GLU A 207 -28.82 -4.05 10.58
C GLU A 207 -28.92 -3.45 11.98
N GLY A 208 -27.90 -3.67 12.82
CA GLY A 208 -27.85 -3.11 14.17
C GLY A 208 -27.86 -1.58 14.17
N ILE A 209 -27.20 -0.92 13.22
CA ILE A 209 -27.19 0.54 13.08
C ILE A 209 -28.50 1.03 12.44
N GLN A 210 -28.97 0.41 11.36
CA GLN A 210 -30.23 0.77 10.68
C GLN A 210 -31.43 0.65 11.64
N ALA A 211 -31.44 -0.39 12.47
CA ALA A 211 -32.47 -0.62 13.49
C ALA A 211 -32.22 0.14 14.81
N ARG A 212 -31.23 1.03 14.86
CA ARG A 212 -30.88 1.84 16.04
C ARG A 212 -30.60 1.03 17.33
N ARG A 213 -30.08 -0.18 17.21
CA ARG A 213 -29.64 -1.04 18.33
C ARG A 213 -28.18 -0.80 18.73
N LEU A 214 -27.34 -0.42 17.77
CA LEU A 214 -25.91 -0.20 17.99
C LEU A 214 -25.56 1.29 18.11
N TYR A 215 -24.49 1.59 18.84
CA TYR A 215 -23.95 2.94 18.94
C TYR A 215 -23.28 3.36 17.62
N PRO A 216 -23.45 4.61 17.15
CA PRO A 216 -24.12 5.73 17.82
C PRO A 216 -25.62 5.87 17.51
N ALA A 217 -26.20 4.97 16.72
CA ALA A 217 -27.59 5.07 16.28
C ALA A 217 -28.61 4.88 17.42
N CYS A 218 -28.24 4.11 18.45
CA CYS A 218 -29.06 3.92 19.64
C CYS A 218 -29.16 5.17 20.54
N ASP A 219 -28.30 6.18 20.37
CA ASP A 219 -28.26 7.39 21.21
C ASP A 219 -28.78 8.65 20.49
N HIS A 220 -29.13 8.53 19.21
CA HIS A 220 -29.54 9.68 18.40
C HIS A 220 -30.73 9.34 17.50
N HIS A 221 -31.78 10.14 17.64
CA HIS A 221 -32.99 10.07 16.82
C HIS A 221 -32.71 10.50 15.38
N GLY A 222 -33.33 9.82 14.42
CA GLY A 222 -33.24 10.09 12.99
C GLY A 222 -33.18 8.80 12.18
N ARG A 223 -33.12 8.94 10.85
CA ARG A 223 -32.99 7.81 9.92
C ARG A 223 -31.51 7.52 9.66
N TRP A 224 -31.06 6.32 9.99
CA TRP A 224 -29.68 5.90 9.84
C TRP A 224 -29.45 5.12 8.56
N PHE A 225 -28.47 5.56 7.77
CA PHE A 225 -27.96 4.86 6.60
C PHE A 225 -26.56 4.34 6.89
N VAL A 226 -26.23 3.19 6.31
CA VAL A 226 -24.94 2.53 6.49
C VAL A 226 -24.20 2.45 5.17
N LEU A 227 -23.00 3.01 5.18
CA LEU A 227 -22.01 2.80 4.13
C LEU A 227 -20.98 1.79 4.62
N LEU A 228 -20.92 0.64 3.94
CA LEU A 228 -19.98 -0.44 4.22
C LEU A 228 -18.79 -0.34 3.27
N ASP A 229 -17.64 0.16 3.76
CA ASP A 229 -16.41 0.17 2.94
C ASP A 229 -15.89 -1.27 2.76
N ALA A 230 -16.24 -1.85 1.62
CA ALA A 230 -15.95 -3.23 1.30
C ALA A 230 -14.60 -3.42 0.58
N ALA A 231 -13.86 -2.35 0.27
CA ALA A 231 -12.75 -2.39 -0.66
C ALA A 231 -11.59 -3.30 -0.23
N SER A 232 -11.33 -3.46 1.06
CA SER A 232 -10.33 -4.41 1.57
C SER A 232 -10.88 -5.82 1.80
N HIS A 233 -12.20 -5.97 1.98
CA HIS A 233 -12.83 -7.27 2.25
C HIS A 233 -12.95 -8.09 0.97
N VAL A 234 -13.48 -7.47 -0.09
CA VAL A 234 -13.78 -8.14 -1.36
C VAL A 234 -12.54 -8.52 -2.17
N SER A 235 -11.34 -8.12 -1.73
CA SER A 235 -10.09 -8.55 -2.37
C SER A 235 -9.83 -10.05 -2.20
N CYS A 236 -10.18 -10.59 -1.02
CA CYS A 236 -9.89 -11.98 -0.66
C CYS A 236 -11.03 -12.65 0.14
N SER A 237 -12.23 -12.08 0.18
CA SER A 237 -13.35 -12.68 0.92
C SER A 237 -14.69 -12.47 0.22
N PRO A 238 -15.60 -13.46 0.31
CA PRO A 238 -16.94 -13.32 -0.22
C PRO A 238 -17.72 -12.27 0.57
N LEU A 239 -18.61 -11.56 -0.12
CA LEU A 239 -19.58 -10.66 0.47
C LEU A 239 -20.95 -10.99 -0.12
N ASN A 240 -21.90 -11.35 0.75
CA ASN A 240 -23.28 -11.63 0.38
C ASN A 240 -24.17 -10.46 0.83
N LEU A 241 -24.76 -9.73 -0.12
CA LEU A 241 -25.62 -8.58 0.18
C LEU A 241 -27.05 -8.98 0.58
N GLN A 242 -27.44 -10.25 0.47
CA GLN A 242 -28.68 -10.76 1.09
C GLN A 242 -28.55 -10.85 2.61
N ASP A 243 -27.36 -11.17 3.12
CA ASP A 243 -27.09 -11.29 4.57
C ASP A 243 -26.60 -9.96 5.18
N CYS A 244 -26.37 -8.94 4.37
CA CYS A 244 -25.79 -7.66 4.76
C CYS A 244 -26.43 -6.54 3.95
N PRO A 245 -27.62 -6.05 4.37
CA PRO A 245 -28.43 -5.13 3.58
C PRO A 245 -27.93 -3.67 3.69
N ALA A 246 -26.66 -3.43 3.37
CA ALA A 246 -26.04 -2.11 3.44
C ALA A 246 -26.61 -1.15 2.41
N ASP A 247 -26.74 0.14 2.75
CA ASP A 247 -27.30 1.13 1.84
C ASP A 247 -26.33 1.48 0.70
N PHE A 248 -25.04 1.57 1.03
CA PHE A 248 -23.98 2.02 0.12
C PHE A 248 -22.72 1.14 0.27
N ILE A 249 -22.26 0.53 -0.83
CA ILE A 249 -21.11 -0.38 -0.82
C ILE A 249 -20.11 0.05 -1.90
N PRO A 250 -19.10 0.87 -1.57
CA PRO A 250 -18.05 1.26 -2.49
C PRO A 250 -16.98 0.16 -2.64
N ILE A 251 -16.55 -0.09 -3.88
CA ILE A 251 -15.51 -1.08 -4.22
C ILE A 251 -14.54 -0.57 -5.29
N SER A 252 -13.38 -1.22 -5.39
CA SER A 252 -12.40 -1.00 -6.47
C SER A 252 -12.04 -2.33 -7.13
N PHE A 253 -12.25 -2.46 -8.44
CA PHE A 253 -12.07 -3.74 -9.13
C PHE A 253 -10.60 -4.17 -9.25
N TYR A 254 -9.66 -3.23 -9.34
CA TYR A 254 -8.23 -3.54 -9.34
C TYR A 254 -7.75 -4.24 -8.05
N LYS A 255 -8.50 -4.17 -6.95
CA LYS A 255 -8.19 -4.93 -5.72
C LYS A 255 -8.67 -6.37 -5.77
N ILE A 256 -9.63 -6.68 -6.66
CA ILE A 256 -10.20 -8.02 -6.86
C ILE A 256 -9.44 -8.72 -7.99
N PHE A 257 -9.28 -8.05 -9.13
CA PHE A 257 -8.75 -8.65 -10.36
C PHE A 257 -7.35 -8.15 -10.75
N GLY A 258 -6.85 -7.05 -10.17
CA GLY A 258 -5.59 -6.43 -10.57
C GLY A 258 -5.63 -5.62 -11.87
N PHE A 259 -6.76 -5.64 -12.59
CA PHE A 259 -7.05 -4.86 -13.79
C PHE A 259 -8.57 -4.76 -13.98
N PRO A 260 -9.11 -3.66 -14.53
CA PRO A 260 -8.43 -2.41 -14.84
C PRO A 260 -8.24 -1.52 -13.61
N THR A 261 -7.20 -0.68 -13.64
CA THR A 261 -7.01 0.40 -12.68
C THR A 261 -7.86 1.61 -13.07
N GLY A 262 -8.35 2.37 -12.09
CA GLY A 262 -9.18 3.55 -12.37
C GLY A 262 -10.66 3.24 -12.62
N LEU A 263 -11.11 2.02 -12.30
CA LEU A 263 -12.51 1.63 -12.28
C LEU A 263 -12.90 1.02 -10.93
N GLY A 264 -14.06 1.43 -10.44
CA GLY A 264 -14.73 0.89 -9.27
C GLY A 264 -16.24 1.05 -9.40
N ALA A 265 -16.95 0.81 -8.31
CA ALA A 265 -18.39 0.96 -8.29
C ALA A 265 -18.89 1.40 -6.91
N LEU A 266 -20.04 2.07 -6.92
CA LEU A 266 -20.94 2.15 -5.79
C LEU A 266 -22.09 1.19 -6.06
N ILE A 267 -22.19 0.12 -5.28
CA ILE A 267 -23.41 -0.70 -5.23
C ILE A 267 -24.34 -0.02 -4.23
N VAL A 268 -25.57 0.25 -4.63
CA VAL A 268 -26.53 1.03 -3.84
C VAL A 268 -27.85 0.30 -3.72
N ARG A 269 -28.43 0.26 -2.52
CA ARG A 269 -29.77 -0.27 -2.30
C ARG A 269 -30.80 0.66 -2.94
N ASN A 270 -31.72 0.13 -3.73
CA ASN A 270 -32.63 0.90 -4.58
C ASN A 270 -33.55 1.83 -3.75
N ASP A 271 -33.98 1.40 -2.57
CA ASP A 271 -34.78 2.18 -1.63
C ASP A 271 -34.00 3.31 -0.93
N ALA A 272 -32.68 3.17 -0.82
CA ALA A 272 -31.76 4.15 -0.28
C ALA A 272 -31.28 5.13 -1.36
N ALA A 273 -31.20 4.72 -2.63
CA ALA A 273 -30.72 5.54 -3.73
C ALA A 273 -31.47 6.88 -3.86
N GLY A 274 -32.77 6.92 -3.51
CA GLY A 274 -33.59 8.12 -3.53
C GLY A 274 -33.13 9.23 -2.56
N ILE A 275 -32.38 8.89 -1.52
CA ILE A 275 -31.83 9.87 -0.57
C ILE A 275 -30.71 10.70 -1.18
N LEU A 276 -29.96 10.13 -2.13
CA LEU A 276 -28.82 10.80 -2.77
C LEU A 276 -29.34 11.82 -3.78
N LYS A 277 -29.03 13.09 -3.54
CA LYS A 277 -29.39 14.25 -4.38
C LYS A 277 -28.13 14.87 -4.98
N LYS A 278 -27.78 14.44 -6.19
CA LYS A 278 -26.65 15.00 -6.94
C LYS A 278 -27.03 16.37 -7.49
N THR A 279 -26.19 17.38 -7.22
CA THR A 279 -26.40 18.76 -7.70
C THR A 279 -25.78 19.03 -9.06
N TYR A 280 -24.65 18.39 -9.36
CA TYR A 280 -24.02 18.45 -10.66
C TYR A 280 -24.70 17.46 -11.63
N PHE A 281 -24.90 17.88 -12.88
CA PHE A 281 -25.36 17.03 -13.97
C PHE A 281 -24.45 17.20 -15.18
N GLY A 282 -24.26 16.13 -15.95
CA GLY A 282 -23.40 16.13 -17.12
C GLY A 282 -23.66 14.94 -18.04
N GLY A 283 -23.76 15.18 -19.34
CA GLY A 283 -24.08 14.13 -20.31
C GLY A 283 -25.49 13.56 -20.12
N GLY A 284 -25.63 12.23 -20.18
CA GLY A 284 -26.91 11.51 -20.13
C GLY A 284 -27.60 11.46 -18.76
N THR A 285 -27.13 12.22 -17.76
CA THR A 285 -27.69 12.22 -16.40
C THR A 285 -29.05 12.93 -16.31
N ALA A 286 -29.36 13.79 -17.28
CA ALA A 286 -30.61 14.53 -17.39
C ALA A 286 -31.59 13.82 -18.33
N ALA A 287 -32.85 13.68 -17.92
CA ALA A 287 -33.94 13.38 -18.84
C ALA A 287 -34.32 14.62 -19.66
N ALA A 288 -34.30 15.80 -19.03
CA ALA A 288 -34.52 17.09 -19.67
C ALA A 288 -33.86 18.22 -18.84
N TYR A 289 -33.43 19.28 -19.48
CA TYR A 289 -33.00 20.53 -18.84
C TYR A 289 -33.24 21.72 -19.76
N LEU A 290 -33.41 22.91 -19.19
CA LEU A 290 -33.45 24.17 -19.94
C LEU A 290 -32.10 24.88 -19.82
N SER A 291 -31.61 25.45 -20.92
CA SER A 291 -30.32 26.14 -20.92
C SER A 291 -30.38 27.56 -20.33
N GLY A 292 -31.55 28.20 -20.38
CA GLY A 292 -31.75 29.58 -19.91
C GLY A 292 -32.43 29.70 -18.54
N GLU A 293 -32.87 28.59 -17.95
CA GLU A 293 -33.64 28.56 -16.70
C GLU A 293 -33.10 27.48 -15.78
N ASP A 294 -33.29 27.67 -14.46
CA ASP A 294 -33.00 26.65 -13.46
C ASP A 294 -34.09 25.56 -13.48
N TYR A 295 -34.09 24.77 -14.55
CA TYR A 295 -34.99 23.64 -14.76
C TYR A 295 -34.19 22.41 -15.16
N TYR A 296 -34.31 21.35 -14.37
CA TYR A 296 -33.61 20.10 -14.57
C TYR A 296 -34.45 18.91 -14.07
N VAL A 297 -34.53 17.89 -14.90
CA VAL A 297 -35.20 16.62 -14.59
C VAL A 297 -34.17 15.51 -14.68
N HIS A 298 -33.97 14.81 -13.57
CA HIS A 298 -33.06 13.66 -13.49
C HIS A 298 -33.50 12.52 -14.41
N SER A 299 -32.54 11.74 -14.92
CA SER A 299 -32.83 10.44 -15.53
C SER A 299 -33.60 9.53 -14.56
N ALA A 300 -34.47 8.67 -15.09
CA ALA A 300 -35.21 7.70 -14.28
C ALA A 300 -34.32 6.57 -13.76
N SER A 301 -33.30 6.18 -14.54
CA SER A 301 -32.36 5.12 -14.19
C SER A 301 -31.41 5.54 -13.06
N ILE A 302 -31.22 4.67 -12.07
CA ILE A 302 -30.33 4.96 -10.93
C ILE A 302 -28.89 5.15 -11.40
N SER A 303 -28.37 4.28 -12.26
CA SER A 303 -27.00 4.38 -12.80
C SER A 303 -26.80 5.69 -13.56
N ASP A 304 -27.68 5.98 -14.52
CA ASP A 304 -27.56 7.16 -15.39
C ASP A 304 -27.57 8.47 -14.59
N ARG A 305 -28.33 8.56 -13.48
CA ARG A 305 -28.35 9.76 -12.64
C ARG A 305 -26.99 10.13 -12.06
N PHE A 306 -26.11 9.15 -11.86
CA PHE A 306 -24.85 9.35 -11.13
C PHE A 306 -23.60 9.19 -12.01
N GLU A 307 -23.74 8.66 -13.22
CA GLU A 307 -22.64 8.48 -14.18
C GLU A 307 -22.55 9.67 -15.16
N ASP A 308 -21.63 10.60 -14.86
CA ASP A 308 -21.47 11.79 -15.70
C ASP A 308 -20.82 11.47 -17.04
N GLY A 309 -21.50 11.83 -18.13
CA GLY A 309 -20.96 11.67 -19.46
C GLY A 309 -20.74 10.22 -19.87
N THR A 310 -19.72 10.00 -20.70
CA THR A 310 -19.38 8.66 -21.19
C THR A 310 -18.60 7.90 -20.12
N VAL A 311 -19.16 6.78 -19.67
CA VAL A 311 -18.48 5.85 -18.75
C VAL A 311 -17.25 5.23 -19.41
N SER A 312 -16.30 4.72 -18.60
CA SER A 312 -15.14 3.98 -19.12
C SER A 312 -15.57 2.59 -19.61
N PHE A 313 -16.31 2.55 -20.73
CA PHE A 313 -16.99 1.35 -21.21
C PHE A 313 -16.01 0.23 -21.58
N LEU A 314 -14.80 0.54 -22.07
CA LEU A 314 -13.78 -0.48 -22.34
C LEU A 314 -13.22 -1.09 -21.06
N ASP A 315 -12.97 -0.28 -20.03
CA ASP A 315 -12.57 -0.80 -18.71
C ASP A 315 -13.71 -1.61 -18.08
N ILE A 316 -14.97 -1.20 -18.28
CA ILE A 316 -16.13 -1.99 -17.83
C ILE A 316 -16.15 -3.34 -18.55
N VAL A 317 -15.92 -3.40 -19.86
CA VAL A 317 -15.81 -4.65 -20.64
C VAL A 317 -14.73 -5.57 -20.05
N ALA A 318 -13.58 -5.04 -19.63
CA ALA A 318 -12.52 -5.82 -18.99
C ALA A 318 -12.98 -6.57 -17.73
N LEU A 319 -13.99 -6.08 -17.00
CA LEU A 319 -14.50 -6.75 -15.82
C LEU A 319 -15.09 -8.14 -16.14
N ASN A 320 -15.70 -8.30 -17.32
CA ASN A 320 -16.23 -9.58 -17.75
C ASN A 320 -15.11 -10.65 -17.77
N HIS A 321 -13.96 -10.30 -18.35
CA HIS A 321 -12.77 -11.13 -18.39
C HIS A 321 -12.16 -11.33 -17.00
N GLY A 322 -12.21 -10.31 -16.14
CA GLY A 322 -11.75 -10.41 -14.75
C GLY A 322 -12.54 -11.44 -13.93
N PHE A 323 -13.87 -11.41 -14.02
CA PHE A 323 -14.72 -12.38 -13.35
C PHE A 323 -14.54 -13.81 -13.90
N GLU A 324 -14.41 -13.98 -15.23
CA GLU A 324 -14.15 -15.30 -15.84
C GLU A 324 -12.80 -15.86 -15.36
N ALA A 325 -11.74 -15.06 -15.45
CA ALA A 325 -10.41 -15.48 -15.06
C ALA A 325 -10.36 -15.85 -13.56
N LEU A 326 -10.97 -15.03 -12.70
CA LEU A 326 -11.04 -15.30 -11.26
C LEU A 326 -11.74 -16.63 -10.99
N TYR A 327 -12.92 -16.86 -11.58
CA TYR A 327 -13.68 -18.09 -11.38
C TYR A 327 -12.95 -19.31 -11.94
N LYS A 328 -12.40 -19.20 -13.16
CA LYS A 328 -11.66 -20.29 -13.82
C LYS A 328 -10.41 -20.71 -13.01
N ILE A 329 -9.71 -19.76 -12.41
CA ILE A 329 -8.49 -20.04 -11.63
C ILE A 329 -8.82 -20.57 -10.24
N THR A 330 -9.82 -20.01 -9.57
CA THR A 330 -10.00 -20.19 -8.12
C THR A 330 -11.23 -21.00 -7.74
N GLY A 331 -12.21 -21.13 -8.64
CA GLY A 331 -13.55 -21.66 -8.32
C GLY A 331 -14.43 -20.72 -7.49
N GLY A 332 -13.93 -19.53 -7.12
CA GLY A 332 -14.71 -18.49 -6.43
C GLY A 332 -14.10 -17.95 -5.13
N MET A 333 -14.75 -16.93 -4.56
CA MET A 333 -14.24 -16.16 -3.43
C MET A 333 -14.09 -16.96 -2.12
N HIS A 334 -14.88 -18.01 -1.92
CA HIS A 334 -14.75 -18.86 -0.73
C HIS A 334 -13.40 -19.59 -0.72
N ASN A 335 -13.00 -20.17 -1.85
CA ASN A 335 -11.70 -20.85 -1.98
C ASN A 335 -10.54 -19.85 -1.83
N ILE A 336 -10.68 -18.64 -2.40
CA ILE A 336 -9.72 -17.55 -2.20
C ILE A 336 -9.57 -17.21 -0.72
N GLN A 337 -10.70 -17.09 0.01
CA GLN A 337 -10.68 -16.80 1.43
C GLN A 337 -9.92 -17.88 2.22
N GLN A 338 -10.24 -19.15 2.01
CA GLN A 338 -9.58 -20.26 2.72
C GLN A 338 -8.08 -20.29 2.43
N HIS A 339 -7.69 -20.23 1.15
CA HIS A 339 -6.30 -20.25 0.73
C HIS A 339 -5.48 -19.08 1.31
N THR A 340 -5.96 -17.85 1.13
CA THR A 340 -5.23 -16.65 1.56
C THR A 340 -5.21 -16.48 3.08
N PHE A 341 -6.28 -16.91 3.76
CA PHE A 341 -6.29 -16.99 5.23
C PHE A 341 -5.29 -18.04 5.73
N GLY A 342 -5.20 -19.20 5.09
CA GLY A 342 -4.23 -20.24 5.45
C GLY A 342 -2.79 -19.73 5.37
N LEU A 343 -2.43 -19.05 4.29
CA LEU A 343 -1.11 -18.41 4.13
C LEU A 343 -0.85 -17.38 5.25
N ALA A 344 -1.81 -16.48 5.47
CA ALA A 344 -1.70 -15.44 6.49
C ALA A 344 -1.56 -16.03 7.89
N ARG A 345 -2.36 -17.05 8.21
CA ARG A 345 -2.32 -17.76 9.49
C ARG A 345 -0.98 -18.45 9.71
N TYR A 346 -0.45 -19.14 8.71
CA TYR A 346 0.85 -19.78 8.78
C TYR A 346 1.96 -18.77 9.11
N THR A 347 2.00 -17.67 8.36
CA THR A 347 2.99 -16.61 8.57
C THR A 347 2.82 -15.97 9.95
N TYR A 348 1.59 -15.74 10.40
CA TYR A 348 1.31 -15.18 11.72
C TYR A 348 1.85 -16.09 12.82
N MET A 349 1.53 -17.38 12.75
CA MET A 349 1.93 -18.35 13.75
C MET A 349 3.45 -18.38 13.90
N LEU A 350 4.18 -18.52 12.79
CA LEU A 350 5.64 -18.61 12.83
C LEU A 350 6.31 -17.29 13.19
N LEU A 351 5.87 -16.17 12.62
CA LEU A 351 6.43 -14.85 12.94
C LEU A 351 6.21 -14.49 14.40
N SER A 352 5.04 -14.83 14.96
CA SER A 352 4.72 -14.52 16.35
C SER A 352 5.49 -15.38 17.36
N SER A 353 5.93 -16.57 16.95
CA SER A 353 6.71 -17.49 17.80
C SER A 353 8.22 -17.36 17.59
N LEU A 354 8.68 -16.51 16.67
CA LEU A 354 10.10 -16.36 16.36
C LEU A 354 10.80 -15.52 17.43
N CYS A 355 11.93 -16.01 17.95
CA CYS A 355 12.73 -15.38 18.99
C CYS A 355 14.20 -15.25 18.58
N HIS A 356 14.83 -14.18 19.09
CA HIS A 356 16.28 -14.03 19.11
C HIS A 356 16.95 -15.12 19.97
N GLY A 357 18.27 -15.29 19.83
CA GLY A 357 19.04 -16.24 20.62
C GLY A 357 18.94 -16.03 22.14
N ASN A 358 18.63 -14.81 22.58
CA ASN A 358 18.41 -14.47 23.99
C ASN A 358 16.94 -14.66 24.45
N GLY A 359 16.04 -15.12 23.58
CA GLY A 359 14.64 -15.39 23.88
C GLY A 359 13.68 -14.21 23.67
N GLN A 360 14.16 -13.01 23.33
CA GLN A 360 13.28 -11.88 23.01
C GLN A 360 12.49 -12.16 21.71
N PRO A 361 11.23 -11.71 21.60
CA PRO A 361 10.43 -11.87 20.39
C PRO A 361 10.96 -11.01 19.23
N VAL A 362 10.88 -11.53 18.02
CA VAL A 362 11.39 -10.86 16.80
C VAL A 362 10.39 -9.86 16.21
N ALA A 363 9.10 -10.02 16.50
CA ALA A 363 8.06 -9.20 15.91
C ALA A 363 6.98 -8.82 16.93
N ARG A 364 6.56 -7.56 16.88
CA ARG A 364 5.32 -7.09 17.49
C ARG A 364 4.25 -7.00 16.42
N ILE A 365 3.26 -7.90 16.50
CA ILE A 365 2.17 -7.99 15.52
C ILE A 365 0.95 -7.20 16.01
N TYR A 366 0.35 -6.42 15.12
CA TYR A 366 -0.81 -5.57 15.36
C TYR A 366 -2.10 -6.24 14.87
N THR A 367 -2.69 -7.03 15.77
CA THR A 367 -3.96 -7.74 15.58
C THR A 367 -4.69 -7.81 16.92
N GLU A 368 -6.03 -7.82 16.91
CA GLU A 368 -6.83 -8.02 18.13
C GLU A 368 -7.17 -9.49 18.38
N GLY A 369 -7.03 -10.36 17.37
CA GLY A 369 -7.26 -11.81 17.47
C GLY A 369 -6.02 -12.64 17.09
N GLN A 370 -6.12 -13.97 17.18
CA GLN A 370 -5.00 -14.90 16.95
C GLN A 370 -5.08 -15.65 15.61
N PHE A 371 -5.67 -15.03 14.57
CA PHE A 371 -5.90 -15.64 13.26
C PHE A 371 -6.65 -16.97 13.37
N GLU A 372 -7.71 -17.00 14.18
CA GLU A 372 -8.45 -18.22 14.52
C GLU A 372 -9.43 -18.63 13.43
N SER A 373 -10.08 -17.64 12.79
CA SER A 373 -11.11 -17.89 11.79
C SER A 373 -10.98 -16.98 10.56
N PRO A 374 -11.22 -17.51 9.35
CA PRO A 374 -11.35 -16.70 8.15
C PRO A 374 -12.57 -15.77 8.17
N SER A 375 -13.53 -15.95 9.08
CA SER A 375 -14.67 -15.04 9.22
C SER A 375 -14.31 -13.74 9.96
N THR A 376 -13.33 -13.77 10.87
CA THR A 376 -12.96 -12.63 11.73
C THR A 376 -11.64 -11.97 11.31
N GLN A 377 -10.82 -12.65 10.50
CA GLN A 377 -9.52 -12.17 10.06
C GLN A 377 -9.33 -12.37 8.55
N GLY A 378 -8.75 -11.37 7.88
CA GLY A 378 -8.36 -11.39 6.48
C GLY A 378 -6.90 -11.76 6.26
N ALA A 379 -6.48 -11.73 5.00
CA ALA A 379 -5.13 -12.13 4.58
C ALA A 379 -4.06 -11.03 4.77
N ILE A 380 -4.20 -10.20 5.80
CA ILE A 380 -3.31 -9.06 6.09
C ILE A 380 -2.63 -9.29 7.43
N LEU A 381 -1.31 -9.14 7.48
CA LEU A 381 -0.52 -9.11 8.71
C LEU A 381 0.20 -7.78 8.79
N ASN A 382 0.16 -7.17 9.97
CA ASN A 382 0.78 -5.89 10.23
C ASN A 382 1.63 -5.99 11.48
N PHE A 383 2.87 -5.52 11.43
CA PHE A 383 3.85 -5.72 12.49
C PHE A 383 4.98 -4.71 12.41
N ASN A 384 5.74 -4.61 13.51
CA ASN A 384 7.09 -4.06 13.52
C ASN A 384 8.06 -5.17 13.95
N LEU A 385 9.25 -5.21 13.34
CA LEU A 385 10.33 -6.08 13.80
C LEU A 385 11.03 -5.45 15.01
N MET A 386 11.54 -6.31 15.88
CA MET A 386 12.26 -5.94 17.10
C MET A 386 13.69 -6.46 17.01
N ASP A 387 14.62 -5.76 17.67
CA ASP A 387 15.98 -6.24 17.87
C ASP A 387 16.10 -7.09 19.15
N SER A 388 17.29 -7.65 19.38
CA SER A 388 17.55 -8.48 20.56
C SER A 388 17.50 -7.71 21.88
N TYR A 389 17.50 -6.37 21.87
CA TYR A 389 17.29 -5.54 23.05
C TYR A 389 15.81 -5.20 23.27
N GLY A 390 14.91 -5.68 22.40
CA GLY A 390 13.49 -5.40 22.45
C GLY A 390 13.12 -4.02 21.91
N GLN A 391 14.01 -3.36 21.16
CA GLN A 391 13.73 -2.08 20.51
C GLN A 391 13.17 -2.30 19.11
N ILE A 392 12.36 -1.35 18.63
CA ILE A 392 11.74 -1.46 17.30
C ILE A 392 12.75 -1.13 16.21
N ILE A 393 12.83 -2.00 15.23
CA ILE A 393 13.57 -1.78 13.98
C ILE A 393 12.68 -0.93 13.07
N GLY A 394 13.21 0.20 12.60
CA GLY A 394 12.50 1.13 11.73
C GLY A 394 12.03 0.45 10.43
N TYR A 395 10.78 0.70 10.03
CA TYR A 395 10.19 0.05 8.85
C TYR A 395 10.91 0.41 7.54
N SER A 396 11.63 1.53 7.46
CA SER A 396 12.46 1.91 6.31
C SER A 396 13.68 1.01 6.16
N GLN A 397 14.24 0.51 7.26
CA GLN A 397 15.29 -0.51 7.21
C GLN A 397 14.73 -1.82 6.67
N VAL A 398 13.56 -2.24 7.17
CA VAL A 398 12.89 -3.46 6.71
C VAL A 398 12.56 -3.38 5.22
N ASP A 399 11.96 -2.29 4.76
CA ASP A 399 11.63 -2.04 3.35
C ASP A 399 12.85 -2.08 2.42
N ARG A 400 13.95 -1.42 2.84
CA ARG A 400 15.21 -1.42 2.07
C ARG A 400 15.81 -2.81 1.98
N MET A 401 15.77 -3.59 3.06
CA MET A 401 16.26 -4.97 3.07
C MET A 401 15.35 -5.88 2.26
N ALA A 402 14.03 -5.77 2.38
CA ALA A 402 13.06 -6.55 1.61
C ALA A 402 13.25 -6.32 0.10
N SER A 403 13.50 -5.07 -0.30
CA SER A 403 13.83 -4.71 -1.68
C SER A 403 15.07 -5.43 -2.22
N LEU A 404 16.10 -5.67 -1.40
CA LEU A 404 17.29 -6.42 -1.82
C LEU A 404 17.01 -7.91 -2.05
N TYR A 405 16.00 -8.45 -1.37
CA TYR A 405 15.53 -9.82 -1.52
C TYR A 405 14.37 -9.94 -2.53
N ASN A 406 14.04 -8.85 -3.23
CA ASN A 406 12.90 -8.76 -4.16
C ASN A 406 11.55 -9.16 -3.51
N ILE A 407 11.40 -8.81 -2.23
CA ILE A 407 10.17 -8.97 -1.45
C ILE A 407 9.46 -7.61 -1.41
N HIS A 408 8.21 -7.57 -1.89
CA HIS A 408 7.44 -6.34 -2.02
C HIS A 408 6.46 -6.26 -0.86
N VAL A 409 6.75 -5.39 0.10
CA VAL A 409 5.92 -5.13 1.28
C VAL A 409 5.44 -3.69 1.26
N ARG A 410 4.52 -3.34 2.17
CA ARG A 410 4.10 -1.96 2.38
C ARG A 410 4.56 -1.45 3.73
N THR A 411 4.92 -0.18 3.82
CA THR A 411 5.25 0.49 5.09
C THR A 411 4.45 1.77 5.31
N GLY A 412 4.38 2.22 6.57
CA GLY A 412 3.69 3.44 7.01
C GLY A 412 2.40 3.16 7.76
N CYS A 413 1.42 4.07 7.69
CA CYS A 413 0.09 3.89 8.31
C CYS A 413 -1.00 3.39 7.34
N PHE A 414 -0.64 3.03 6.09
CA PHE A 414 -1.56 2.46 5.09
C PHE A 414 -2.82 3.31 4.84
N CYS A 415 -2.71 4.63 4.92
CA CYS A 415 -3.86 5.54 4.83
C CYS A 415 -4.97 5.25 5.86
N ASN A 416 -4.62 4.67 7.01
CA ASN A 416 -5.52 4.40 8.14
C ASN A 416 -4.85 4.88 9.44
N THR A 417 -4.80 6.20 9.59
CA THR A 417 -4.11 6.85 10.73
C THR A 417 -4.77 6.51 12.06
N GLY A 418 -6.09 6.30 12.10
CA GLY A 418 -6.77 5.98 13.37
C GLY A 418 -6.37 4.60 13.91
N ALA A 419 -6.36 3.57 13.06
CA ALA A 419 -5.82 2.26 13.44
C ALA A 419 -4.32 2.34 13.78
N CYS A 420 -3.54 3.04 12.96
CA CYS A 420 -2.11 3.26 13.19
C CYS A 420 -1.85 3.87 14.57
N GLN A 421 -2.56 4.94 14.93
CA GLN A 421 -2.44 5.59 16.24
C GLN A 421 -2.84 4.66 17.38
N SER A 422 -3.94 3.91 17.22
CA SER A 422 -4.43 2.97 18.22
C SER A 422 -3.41 1.86 18.50
N PHE A 423 -2.98 1.13 17.46
CA PHE A 423 -2.08 -0.02 17.60
C PHE A 423 -0.66 0.37 18.02
N LEU A 424 -0.18 1.53 17.57
CA LEU A 424 1.15 2.03 17.91
C LEU A 424 1.17 2.84 19.22
N GLY A 425 0.01 3.19 19.80
CA GLY A 425 -0.05 4.05 20.98
C GLY A 425 0.39 5.50 20.71
N ILE A 426 0.20 5.99 19.48
CA ILE A 426 0.60 7.34 19.09
C ILE A 426 -0.51 8.33 19.48
N THR A 427 -0.21 9.16 20.49
CA THR A 427 -1.14 10.20 20.93
C THR A 427 -1.32 11.31 19.89
N ASN A 428 -2.44 12.03 19.98
CA ASN A 428 -2.68 13.22 19.14
C ASN A 428 -1.59 14.30 19.31
N GLN A 429 -0.99 14.39 20.50
CA GLN A 429 0.10 15.32 20.78
C GLN A 429 1.39 14.91 20.07
N HIS A 430 1.71 13.61 20.06
CA HIS A 430 2.86 13.08 19.31
C HIS A 430 2.71 13.36 17.81
N MET A 431 1.54 13.07 17.22
CA MET A 431 1.29 13.36 15.80
C MET A 431 1.51 14.84 15.45
N ARG A 432 0.98 15.77 16.27
CA ARG A 432 1.14 17.21 16.03
C ARG A 432 2.59 17.67 16.17
N ARG A 433 3.31 17.18 17.18
CA ARG A 433 4.73 17.48 17.39
C ARG A 433 5.59 16.96 16.23
N ASN A 434 5.35 15.73 15.80
CA ASN A 434 6.09 15.13 14.68
C ASN A 434 5.89 15.93 13.40
N LEU A 435 4.65 16.36 13.11
CA LEU A 435 4.37 17.22 11.95
C LEU A 435 5.05 18.59 12.07
N GLN A 436 5.05 19.21 13.25
CA GLN A 436 5.76 20.47 13.50
C GLN A 436 7.27 20.35 13.32
N ALA A 437 7.85 19.18 13.60
CA ALA A 437 9.24 18.85 13.32
C ALA A 437 9.52 18.52 11.83
N GLY A 438 8.48 18.55 10.98
CA GLY A 438 8.58 18.30 9.55
C GLY A 438 8.43 16.83 9.14
N HIS A 439 8.00 15.95 10.06
CA HIS A 439 7.78 14.53 9.75
C HIS A 439 6.43 14.30 9.09
N VAL A 440 6.40 13.44 8.08
CA VAL A 440 5.18 13.09 7.33
C VAL A 440 5.07 11.56 7.28
N CYS A 441 3.84 11.04 7.36
CA CYS A 441 3.60 9.60 7.31
C CYS A 441 4.20 8.98 6.04
N GLY A 442 5.06 7.96 6.20
CA GLY A 442 5.74 7.27 5.11
C GLY A 442 7.00 7.96 4.59
N ASP A 443 7.54 8.95 5.32
CA ASP A 443 8.88 9.45 5.07
C ASP A 443 9.96 8.46 5.54
N SER A 444 11.24 8.83 5.40
CA SER A 444 12.35 7.99 5.87
C SER A 444 12.60 8.07 7.38
N ILE A 445 11.75 8.80 8.12
CA ILE A 445 11.85 9.01 9.57
C ILE A 445 10.76 8.16 10.23
N ASP A 446 11.11 6.89 10.35
CA ASP A 446 10.23 5.82 10.83
C ASP A 446 10.22 5.66 12.35
N LEU A 447 11.18 6.27 13.05
CA LEU A 447 11.30 6.29 14.51
C LEU A 447 11.50 7.73 15.01
N VAL A 448 10.69 8.15 15.99
CA VAL A 448 10.85 9.41 16.73
C VAL A 448 10.91 9.09 18.21
N ASP A 449 12.02 9.42 18.87
CA ASP A 449 12.26 9.09 20.29
C ASP A 449 12.07 7.58 20.60
N GLY A 450 12.45 6.70 19.66
CA GLY A 450 12.29 5.25 19.76
C GLY A 450 10.87 4.73 19.48
N GLN A 451 9.90 5.62 19.25
CA GLN A 451 8.53 5.27 18.92
C GLN A 451 8.34 5.19 17.39
N PRO A 452 7.76 4.10 16.86
CA PRO A 452 7.45 4.00 15.43
C PRO A 452 6.39 5.01 14.99
N THR A 453 6.59 5.60 13.81
CA THR A 453 5.63 6.48 13.13
C THR A 453 4.68 5.72 12.19
N GLY A 454 4.87 4.41 12.06
CA GLY A 454 4.17 3.49 11.17
C GLY A 454 4.72 2.08 11.32
N SER A 455 4.25 1.15 10.49
CA SER A 455 4.61 -0.26 10.61
C SER A 455 4.86 -0.89 9.24
N VAL A 456 5.15 -2.20 9.22
CA VAL A 456 5.28 -3.03 8.01
C VAL A 456 4.01 -3.86 7.86
N ARG A 457 3.49 -3.96 6.63
CA ARG A 457 2.34 -4.79 6.29
C ARG A 457 2.69 -5.74 5.15
N VAL A 458 2.38 -7.02 5.37
CA VAL A 458 2.33 -8.04 4.33
C VAL A 458 0.88 -8.48 4.12
N SER A 459 0.53 -8.80 2.90
CA SER A 459 -0.83 -9.17 2.52
C SER A 459 -0.78 -10.16 1.36
N PHE A 460 -1.53 -11.24 1.47
CA PHE A 460 -1.55 -12.35 0.51
C PHE A 460 -2.73 -12.23 -0.45
N GLY A 461 -2.51 -12.60 -1.70
CA GLY A 461 -3.49 -12.63 -2.78
C GLY A 461 -3.76 -14.05 -3.24
N TYR A 462 -4.74 -14.22 -4.14
CA TYR A 462 -5.16 -15.54 -4.63
C TYR A 462 -4.10 -16.27 -5.48
N MET A 463 -2.97 -15.64 -5.77
CA MET A 463 -1.82 -16.23 -6.47
C MET A 463 -0.59 -16.37 -5.58
N SER A 464 -0.65 -15.92 -4.32
CA SER A 464 0.46 -16.10 -3.37
C SER A 464 0.63 -17.58 -3.06
N THR A 465 1.86 -18.00 -2.80
CA THR A 465 2.14 -19.42 -2.53
C THR A 465 2.71 -19.64 -1.13
N PHE A 466 2.79 -20.91 -0.74
CA PHE A 466 3.50 -21.32 0.47
C PHE A 466 4.98 -20.86 0.44
N GLU A 467 5.62 -20.92 -0.73
CA GLU A 467 7.00 -20.49 -0.94
C GLU A 467 7.16 -18.99 -0.70
N ASP A 468 6.15 -18.17 -0.98
CA ASP A 468 6.16 -16.75 -0.62
C ASP A 468 6.19 -16.53 0.89
N CYS A 469 5.41 -17.32 1.65
CA CYS A 469 5.48 -17.31 3.12
C CYS A 469 6.87 -17.70 3.61
N GLN A 470 7.46 -18.76 3.05
CA GLN A 470 8.79 -19.22 3.44
C GLN A 470 9.87 -18.20 3.11
N LYS A 471 9.88 -17.62 1.90
CA LYS A 471 10.85 -16.60 1.50
C LYS A 471 10.80 -15.40 2.43
N PHE A 472 9.59 -14.96 2.80
CA PHE A 472 9.41 -13.87 3.75
C PHE A 472 9.91 -14.23 5.16
N LEU A 473 9.55 -15.40 5.69
CA LEU A 473 9.99 -15.84 7.02
C LEU A 473 11.51 -16.08 7.09
N ASN A 474 12.10 -16.67 6.05
CA ASN A 474 13.55 -16.83 5.91
C ASN A 474 14.25 -15.46 5.85
N PHE A 475 13.71 -14.52 5.07
CA PHE A 475 14.21 -13.15 5.04
C PHE A 475 14.25 -12.52 6.44
N VAL A 476 13.17 -12.66 7.23
CA VAL A 476 13.13 -12.18 8.61
C VAL A 476 14.20 -12.89 9.46
N ALA A 477 14.21 -14.22 9.42
CA ALA A 477 15.13 -15.05 10.21
C ALA A 477 16.61 -14.80 9.89
N GLU A 478 16.96 -14.55 8.63
CA GLU A 478 18.32 -14.30 8.18
C GLU A 478 18.78 -12.87 8.46
N CYS A 479 17.91 -11.89 8.20
CA CYS A 479 18.31 -10.48 8.20
C CYS A 479 18.16 -9.80 9.57
N PHE A 480 17.23 -10.26 10.40
CA PHE A 480 16.82 -9.53 11.61
C PHE A 480 16.93 -10.34 12.90
N VAL A 481 17.16 -11.65 12.83
CA VAL A 481 17.23 -12.48 14.04
C VAL A 481 18.68 -12.76 14.44
N GLU A 482 19.07 -12.23 15.60
CA GLU A 482 20.32 -12.60 16.27
C GLU A 482 20.35 -14.09 16.59
N LYS A 483 21.42 -14.76 16.13
CA LYS A 483 21.57 -16.21 16.19
C LYS A 483 21.99 -16.69 17.60
N PRO A 484 21.67 -17.93 17.99
CA PRO A 484 20.89 -18.93 17.24
C PRO A 484 19.40 -18.54 17.16
N VAL A 485 18.74 -18.86 16.04
CA VAL A 485 17.29 -18.63 15.93
C VAL A 485 16.56 -19.54 16.90
N ARG A 486 15.66 -18.98 17.71
CA ARG A 486 14.82 -19.74 18.63
C ARG A 486 13.35 -19.62 18.24
N VAL A 487 12.57 -20.60 18.67
CA VAL A 487 11.11 -20.61 18.50
C VAL A 487 10.49 -20.84 19.87
N ASP A 488 9.56 -19.97 20.25
CA ASP A 488 8.69 -20.16 21.42
C ASP A 488 7.74 -21.33 21.15
N GLN A 489 8.09 -22.49 21.67
CA GLN A 489 7.32 -23.73 21.51
C GLN A 489 5.98 -23.65 22.26
N VAL A 490 5.92 -22.94 23.39
CA VAL A 490 4.67 -22.83 24.16
C VAL A 490 3.65 -22.04 23.37
N ARG A 491 4.06 -20.88 22.84
CA ARG A 491 3.20 -20.05 21.98
C ARG A 491 2.80 -20.80 20.71
N LEU A 492 3.72 -21.53 20.08
CA LEU A 492 3.43 -22.28 18.88
C LEU A 492 2.38 -23.37 19.11
N GLU A 493 2.51 -24.17 20.18
CA GLU A 493 1.54 -25.23 20.50
C GLU A 493 0.18 -24.68 20.95
N GLN A 494 0.14 -23.54 21.64
CA GLN A 494 -1.10 -22.81 21.93
C GLN A 494 -1.83 -22.44 20.63
N LEU A 495 -1.13 -21.84 19.67
CA LEU A 495 -1.73 -21.44 18.40
C LEU A 495 -2.22 -22.63 17.58
N LYS A 496 -1.52 -23.77 17.61
CA LYS A 496 -1.95 -25.01 16.94
C LYS A 496 -3.24 -25.57 17.56
N THR A 497 -3.31 -25.65 18.88
CA THR A 497 -4.45 -26.24 19.60
C THR A 497 -5.74 -25.43 19.46
N THR A 498 -5.67 -24.09 19.45
CA THR A 498 -6.82 -23.22 19.16
C THR A 498 -7.45 -23.53 17.79
N THR A 499 -6.64 -23.93 16.79
CA THR A 499 -7.13 -24.36 15.46
C THR A 499 -8.02 -25.60 15.55
N ALA A 500 -7.58 -26.62 16.28
CA ALA A 500 -8.29 -27.90 16.38
C ALA A 500 -9.65 -27.73 17.07
N ALA A 501 -9.73 -26.83 18.05
CA ALA A 501 -10.99 -26.49 18.71
C ALA A 501 -11.95 -25.73 17.78
N SER A 502 -11.45 -24.77 16.99
CA SER A 502 -12.27 -23.96 16.07
C SER A 502 -12.88 -24.76 14.91
N GLN A 503 -12.26 -25.88 14.51
CA GLN A 503 -12.81 -26.79 13.49
C GLN A 503 -13.86 -27.77 14.05
N GLY A 504 -14.03 -27.86 15.38
CA GLY A 504 -14.86 -28.86 16.04
C GLY A 504 -16.17 -28.37 16.65
N SER A 505 -16.47 -27.06 16.66
CA SER A 505 -17.64 -26.52 17.37
C SER A 505 -18.52 -25.62 16.48
N ASN A 506 -19.58 -26.20 15.92
CA ASN A 506 -20.82 -25.47 15.63
C ASN A 506 -21.75 -25.67 16.83
N GLY A 507 -22.03 -24.62 17.60
CA GLY A 507 -23.02 -24.64 18.68
C GLY A 507 -22.66 -23.74 19.86
N ASP A 508 -23.51 -22.74 20.10
CA ASP A 508 -23.49 -21.75 21.18
C ASP A 508 -23.23 -22.33 22.58
N LEU A 509 -22.58 -21.53 23.46
CA LEU A 509 -22.95 -21.26 24.87
C LEU A 509 -21.90 -20.33 25.55
N PRO A 510 -22.22 -19.67 26.69
CA PRO A 510 -21.97 -18.25 26.90
C PRO A 510 -20.84 -17.96 27.89
N THR A 511 -20.23 -16.80 27.71
CA THR A 511 -19.14 -16.29 28.54
C THR A 511 -19.68 -15.65 29.82
N LYS A 512 -19.42 -16.26 30.97
CA LYS A 512 -19.40 -15.58 32.27
C LYS A 512 -17.94 -15.49 32.73
N ILE A 513 -17.38 -14.29 32.73
CA ILE A 513 -16.12 -14.00 33.43
C ILE A 513 -16.48 -13.15 34.64
N THR A 514 -16.25 -13.70 35.81
CA THR A 514 -16.31 -13.03 37.10
C THR A 514 -15.09 -12.16 37.30
N ASN A 515 -15.33 -10.93 37.75
CA ASN A 515 -14.35 -9.97 38.27
C ASN A 515 -13.75 -10.44 39.61
N GLU A 516 -12.68 -9.73 40.00
CA GLU A 516 -11.91 -9.74 41.26
C GLU A 516 -10.61 -10.57 41.16
N GLU A 517 -9.42 -10.06 41.50
CA GLU A 517 -9.11 -9.13 42.59
C GLU A 517 -7.78 -8.39 42.39
N ILE A 518 -7.70 -7.23 43.05
CA ILE A 518 -6.65 -6.20 42.98
C ILE A 518 -5.54 -6.52 43.98
N HIS A 519 -4.28 -6.63 43.52
CA HIS A 519 -3.12 -6.57 44.41
C HIS A 519 -2.47 -5.19 44.38
N ARG A 520 -2.58 -4.50 45.53
CA ARG A 520 -1.82 -3.32 45.93
C ARG A 520 -0.32 -3.66 46.01
N VAL A 521 0.53 -2.85 45.40
CA VAL A 521 1.95 -2.75 45.78
C VAL A 521 2.31 -1.26 45.91
N GLU A 522 2.95 -0.98 47.04
CA GLU A 522 3.25 0.33 47.63
C GLU A 522 4.26 1.15 46.84
N GLU A 523 4.06 2.47 46.87
CA GLU A 523 5.01 3.49 46.45
C GLU A 523 6.31 3.40 47.28
N LYS A 524 7.45 3.20 46.60
CA LYS A 524 8.77 3.55 47.15
C LYS A 524 9.38 4.70 46.37
N LYS A 525 9.62 5.78 47.10
CA LYS A 525 10.32 7.00 46.66
C LYS A 525 11.68 6.67 46.03
N PRO A 526 12.11 7.39 44.98
CA PRO A 526 13.45 7.25 44.45
C PRO A 526 14.47 7.94 45.36
N ILE A 527 15.57 7.23 45.60
CA ILE A 527 16.77 7.73 46.29
C ILE A 527 17.57 8.54 45.28
N ASP A 528 17.89 9.77 45.69
CA ASP A 528 18.73 10.74 45.00
C ASP A 528 20.15 10.18 44.82
N ALA A 529 20.62 10.10 43.58
CA ALA A 529 22.01 9.79 43.25
C ALA A 529 22.48 10.71 42.14
N SER A 530 22.88 11.91 42.56
CA SER A 530 23.78 12.88 41.94
C SER A 530 24.45 12.46 40.60
N LEU A 531 24.09 13.19 39.55
CA LEU A 531 24.83 13.29 38.30
C LEU A 531 26.22 13.90 38.58
N LYS A 532 27.27 13.07 38.52
CA LYS A 532 28.64 13.57 38.36
C LYS A 532 28.79 14.14 36.95
N ARG A 533 28.87 15.47 36.88
CA ARG A 533 29.44 16.22 35.76
C ARG A 533 30.81 15.63 35.42
N PHE A 534 30.96 15.12 34.20
CA PHE A 534 32.28 14.90 33.65
C PHE A 534 32.92 16.25 33.36
N GLY A 535 34.07 16.45 34.01
CA GLY A 535 34.78 17.71 34.09
C GLY A 535 35.37 18.15 32.76
N ASP A 536 35.40 19.47 32.65
CA ASP A 536 36.26 20.27 31.80
C ASP A 536 37.71 19.79 31.90
N ARG A 537 38.29 19.40 30.76
CA ARG A 537 39.74 19.23 30.61
C ARG A 537 40.16 19.95 29.34
N ASP A 538 40.54 21.19 29.56
CA ASP A 538 41.36 21.97 28.65
C ASP A 538 42.74 21.28 28.49
N SER A 539 43.08 20.85 27.27
CA SER A 539 44.47 20.62 26.84
C SER A 539 44.54 20.35 25.33
N LYS A 540 44.82 21.42 24.57
CA LYS A 540 45.49 21.44 23.25
C LYS A 540 45.13 20.28 22.29
N SER A 541 44.06 20.45 21.51
CA SER A 541 43.82 19.61 20.34
C SER A 541 44.97 19.79 19.34
N ARG A 542 45.78 18.74 19.15
CA ARG A 542 46.46 18.54 17.88
C ARG A 542 45.35 18.42 16.84
N VAL A 543 45.31 19.35 15.88
CA VAL A 543 44.52 19.17 14.66
C VAL A 543 45.14 17.97 13.95
N GLU A 544 44.54 16.79 14.09
CA GLU A 544 44.88 15.66 13.24
C GLU A 544 44.52 16.05 11.80
N ALA A 545 45.55 16.26 10.98
CA ALA A 545 45.37 16.61 9.59
C ALA A 545 44.78 15.40 8.84
N TYR A 546 43.53 15.50 8.42
CA TYR A 546 42.91 14.51 7.54
C TYR A 546 43.61 14.56 6.17
N THR A 547 44.04 13.40 5.67
CA THR A 547 44.69 13.27 4.36
C THR A 547 43.69 12.68 3.37
N LEU A 548 43.49 13.33 2.23
CA LEU A 548 42.70 12.81 1.13
C LEU A 548 43.50 11.70 0.43
N THR A 549 42.96 10.48 0.38
CA THR A 549 43.65 9.31 -0.19
C THR A 549 43.32 9.07 -1.65
N SER A 550 42.04 9.15 -2.02
CA SER A 550 41.54 8.89 -3.38
C SER A 550 40.33 9.78 -3.70
N ILE A 551 40.14 10.08 -4.98
CA ILE A 551 38.96 10.78 -5.50
C ILE A 551 38.24 9.82 -6.46
N TYR A 552 36.93 9.68 -6.27
CA TYR A 552 36.08 8.85 -7.12
C TYR A 552 34.95 9.67 -7.72
N ILE A 553 34.78 9.54 -9.03
CA ILE A 553 33.72 10.17 -9.80
C ILE A 553 32.77 9.07 -10.25
N TYR A 554 31.48 9.36 -10.27
CA TYR A 554 30.44 8.48 -10.76
C TYR A 554 29.69 9.18 -11.90
N PRO A 555 30.24 9.18 -13.14
CA PRO A 555 29.63 9.92 -14.25
C PRO A 555 28.18 9.50 -14.49
N ILE A 556 27.94 8.20 -14.53
CA ILE A 556 26.61 7.60 -14.61
C ILE A 556 26.17 7.14 -13.22
N LYS A 557 25.00 7.58 -12.79
CA LYS A 557 24.35 7.13 -11.55
C LYS A 557 24.21 5.60 -11.54
N SER A 558 24.61 4.98 -10.43
CA SER A 558 24.55 3.53 -10.17
C SER A 558 25.59 2.68 -10.90
N CYS A 559 26.44 3.28 -11.74
CA CYS A 559 27.55 2.59 -12.39
C CYS A 559 28.83 2.61 -11.53
N GLY A 560 29.86 1.89 -11.99
CA GLY A 560 31.15 1.81 -11.31
C GLY A 560 31.85 3.17 -11.19
N ALA A 561 32.70 3.27 -10.16
CA ALA A 561 33.51 4.46 -9.91
C ALA A 561 34.62 4.64 -10.94
N TYR A 562 34.91 5.89 -11.27
CA TYR A 562 36.07 6.35 -12.01
C TYR A 562 37.04 7.02 -11.03
N GLU A 563 38.15 6.35 -10.71
CA GLU A 563 39.17 6.85 -9.80
C GLU A 563 40.10 7.84 -10.51
N VAL A 564 40.39 8.96 -9.84
CA VAL A 564 41.23 10.04 -10.36
C VAL A 564 42.16 10.56 -9.26
N HIS A 565 43.30 11.13 -9.67
CA HIS A 565 44.27 11.73 -8.75
C HIS A 565 43.99 13.21 -8.48
N ASP A 566 43.54 13.92 -9.50
CA ASP A 566 43.08 15.31 -9.46
C ASP A 566 41.88 15.47 -10.39
N TRP A 567 41.00 16.44 -10.12
CA TRP A 567 39.84 16.67 -10.97
C TRP A 567 39.30 18.11 -10.90
N PRO A 568 38.75 18.64 -12.01
CA PRO A 568 38.12 19.96 -12.02
C PRO A 568 36.88 20.02 -11.13
N VAL A 569 36.73 21.15 -10.43
CA VAL A 569 35.52 21.49 -9.67
C VAL A 569 34.73 22.54 -10.45
N GLY A 570 33.48 22.23 -10.76
CA GLY A 570 32.51 23.15 -11.35
C GLY A 570 31.42 23.59 -10.36
N PRO A 571 30.42 24.35 -10.83
CA PRO A 571 29.32 24.86 -10.00
C PRO A 571 28.48 23.76 -9.33
N GLN A 572 28.51 22.55 -9.89
CA GLN A 572 27.75 21.38 -9.42
C GLN A 572 28.59 20.38 -8.59
N GLY A 573 29.86 20.70 -8.28
CA GLY A 573 30.79 19.80 -7.60
C GLY A 573 31.91 19.32 -8.53
N LEU A 574 32.35 18.07 -8.40
CA LEU A 574 33.30 17.47 -9.35
C LEU A 574 32.70 17.46 -10.76
N LEU A 575 33.43 17.97 -11.75
CA LEU A 575 32.95 18.09 -13.11
C LEU A 575 32.50 16.73 -13.65
N TYR A 576 31.31 16.66 -14.26
CA TYR A 576 30.72 15.43 -14.79
C TYR A 576 30.34 14.35 -13.74
N ASP A 577 30.39 14.63 -12.43
CA ASP A 577 29.87 13.70 -11.41
C ASP A 577 28.34 13.64 -11.44
N ARG A 578 27.80 12.42 -11.62
CA ARG A 578 26.37 12.11 -11.70
C ARG A 578 25.63 12.97 -12.72
N GLY A 579 26.26 13.19 -13.88
CA GLY A 579 25.65 13.89 -15.01
C GLY A 579 24.67 13.03 -15.81
N TRP A 580 24.75 11.71 -15.68
CA TRP A 580 23.96 10.75 -16.47
C TRP A 580 23.26 9.71 -15.59
N MET A 581 22.25 9.06 -16.16
CA MET A 581 21.61 7.88 -15.59
C MET A 581 21.07 6.96 -16.69
N VAL A 582 20.94 5.67 -16.37
CA VAL A 582 20.29 4.69 -17.25
C VAL A 582 18.80 4.63 -16.91
N VAL A 583 17.94 4.62 -17.92
CA VAL A 583 16.49 4.41 -17.78
C VAL A 583 16.06 3.16 -18.55
N ASN A 584 14.98 2.51 -18.11
CA ASN A 584 14.34 1.43 -18.87
C ASN A 584 13.46 1.96 -20.02
N GLY A 585 12.86 1.06 -20.80
CA GLY A 585 11.96 1.39 -21.90
C GLY A 585 10.75 2.28 -21.56
N ASN A 586 10.39 2.40 -20.27
CA ASN A 586 9.33 3.28 -19.78
C ASN A 586 9.86 4.63 -19.26
N GLY A 587 11.15 4.93 -19.42
CA GLY A 587 11.79 6.16 -18.96
C GLY A 587 12.07 6.23 -17.46
N VAL A 588 11.97 5.10 -16.73
CA VAL A 588 12.22 5.02 -15.29
C VAL A 588 13.70 4.77 -15.02
N CYS A 589 14.32 5.60 -14.16
CA CYS A 589 15.72 5.45 -13.76
C CYS A 589 15.98 4.07 -13.13
N LEU A 590 16.95 3.35 -13.69
CA LEU A 590 17.49 2.14 -13.10
C LEU A 590 18.45 2.51 -11.97
N SER A 591 18.41 1.71 -10.90
CA SER A 591 19.30 1.87 -9.75
C SER A 591 20.04 0.56 -9.51
N GLN A 592 21.22 0.65 -8.90
CA GLN A 592 22.03 -0.54 -8.56
C GLN A 592 21.28 -1.53 -7.64
N LYS A 593 20.23 -1.08 -6.95
CA LYS A 593 19.35 -1.94 -6.14
C LYS A 593 18.45 -2.84 -6.99
N ARG A 594 18.01 -2.35 -8.15
CA ARG A 594 17.12 -3.07 -9.06
C ARG A 594 17.88 -3.83 -10.14
N GLU A 595 19.00 -3.25 -10.59
CA GLU A 595 19.87 -3.83 -11.60
C GLU A 595 21.31 -3.75 -11.10
N THR A 596 21.78 -4.82 -10.46
CA THR A 596 23.10 -4.85 -9.84
C THR A 596 24.21 -4.83 -10.87
N ARG A 597 23.96 -5.31 -12.10
CA ARG A 597 24.96 -5.35 -13.19
C ARG A 597 25.40 -3.95 -13.64
N LEU A 598 24.64 -2.90 -13.31
CA LEU A 598 25.07 -1.51 -13.52
C LEU A 598 26.46 -1.23 -12.92
N CYS A 599 26.82 -1.85 -11.78
CA CYS A 599 28.12 -1.64 -11.13
C CYS A 599 29.30 -2.21 -11.92
N LEU A 600 29.03 -3.10 -12.88
CA LEU A 600 30.02 -3.69 -13.77
C LEU A 600 30.35 -2.77 -14.95
N ILE A 601 29.47 -1.82 -15.25
CA ILE A 601 29.72 -0.77 -16.24
C ILE A 601 30.71 0.21 -15.62
N ARG A 602 31.83 0.44 -16.29
CA ARG A 602 32.93 1.33 -15.90
C ARG A 602 32.93 2.56 -16.82
N PRO A 603 32.31 3.67 -16.40
CA PRO A 603 32.36 4.92 -17.15
C PRO A 603 33.71 5.60 -16.94
N GLN A 604 34.30 6.18 -17.99
CA GLN A 604 35.50 7.00 -17.90
C GLN A 604 35.29 8.31 -18.67
N VAL A 605 35.58 9.43 -18.02
CA VAL A 605 35.46 10.76 -18.64
C VAL A 605 36.79 11.13 -19.25
N HIS A 606 36.85 11.21 -20.58
CA HIS A 606 38.05 11.64 -21.30
C HIS A 606 37.89 13.08 -21.79
N LEU A 607 38.35 14.02 -20.96
CA LEU A 607 38.29 15.47 -21.21
C LEU A 607 38.95 15.89 -22.55
N PRO A 608 40.17 15.40 -22.91
CA PRO A 608 40.83 15.88 -24.12
C PRO A 608 40.07 15.57 -25.41
N SER A 609 39.32 14.46 -25.45
CA SER A 609 38.52 14.09 -26.63
C SER A 609 37.04 14.43 -26.48
N ASN A 610 36.65 15.11 -25.40
CA ASN A 610 35.27 15.42 -25.06
C ASN A 610 34.31 14.19 -25.10
N LYS A 611 34.73 13.05 -24.53
CA LYS A 611 33.97 11.77 -24.59
C LYS A 611 33.83 11.10 -23.23
N LEU A 612 32.66 10.50 -23.00
CA LEU A 612 32.38 9.53 -21.95
C LEU A 612 32.52 8.13 -22.56
N LEU A 613 33.47 7.33 -22.06
CA LEU A 613 33.70 5.97 -22.51
C LEU A 613 32.99 4.99 -21.57
N LEU A 614 32.25 4.02 -22.11
CA LEU A 614 31.61 2.97 -21.31
C LEU A 614 32.26 1.62 -21.61
N GLN A 615 32.65 0.93 -20.55
CA GLN A 615 33.30 -0.38 -20.62
C GLN A 615 32.56 -1.37 -19.71
N ALA A 616 32.44 -2.61 -20.15
CA ALA A 616 31.97 -3.72 -19.33
C ALA A 616 32.65 -5.00 -19.82
N SER A 617 32.74 -6.03 -18.97
CA SER A 617 33.30 -7.32 -19.38
C SER A 617 32.50 -7.88 -20.56
N GLU A 618 33.20 -8.43 -21.55
CA GLU A 618 32.61 -9.07 -22.75
C GLU A 618 31.85 -8.12 -23.69
N MET A 619 32.02 -6.81 -23.55
CA MET A 619 31.45 -5.79 -24.44
C MET A 619 32.53 -4.90 -25.04
N ASP A 620 32.37 -4.51 -26.30
CA ASP A 620 33.22 -3.47 -26.91
C ASP A 620 33.00 -2.11 -26.24
N THR A 621 34.04 -1.29 -26.17
CA THR A 621 33.96 0.05 -25.57
C THR A 621 33.17 0.99 -26.47
N ILE A 622 32.17 1.69 -25.92
CA ILE A 622 31.45 2.75 -26.65
C ILE A 622 31.92 4.13 -26.19
N SER A 623 31.78 5.12 -27.07
CA SER A 623 32.00 6.53 -26.74
C SER A 623 30.74 7.36 -26.91
N VAL A 624 30.36 8.10 -25.87
CA VAL A 624 29.26 9.06 -25.86
C VAL A 624 29.85 10.47 -25.77
N PRO A 625 29.45 11.45 -26.62
CA PRO A 625 29.94 12.83 -26.50
C PRO A 625 29.63 13.46 -25.15
N LEU A 626 30.60 14.16 -24.55
CA LEU A 626 30.40 14.92 -23.31
C LEU A 626 29.63 16.21 -23.54
N ASP A 627 29.64 16.81 -24.74
CA ASP A 627 28.80 17.96 -25.10
C ASP A 627 28.19 17.77 -26.49
N ASN A 628 26.88 17.99 -26.60
CA ASN A 628 26.16 17.96 -27.87
C ASN A 628 26.28 19.32 -28.56
N ASN A 629 27.45 19.62 -29.12
CA ASN A 629 27.71 20.90 -29.79
C ASN A 629 27.40 20.89 -31.31
N THR A 630 26.73 19.86 -31.83
CA THR A 630 26.27 19.81 -33.22
C THR A 630 24.82 20.29 -33.33
N GLN A 631 24.65 21.53 -33.79
CA GLN A 631 23.44 21.98 -34.46
C GLN A 631 23.21 21.11 -35.70
N THR A 632 22.14 20.29 -35.70
CA THR A 632 21.23 20.08 -36.84
C THR A 632 20.18 19.02 -36.49
N HIS A 633 18.92 19.46 -36.34
CA HIS A 633 17.69 18.72 -36.64
C HIS A 633 17.72 17.18 -36.60
N THR A 634 17.85 16.61 -35.41
CA THR A 634 17.17 15.37 -35.05
C THR A 634 16.52 15.60 -33.70
N SER A 635 15.22 15.35 -33.62
CA SER A 635 14.35 15.58 -32.48
C SER A 635 14.99 15.16 -31.14
N PHE A 636 15.61 16.10 -30.42
CA PHE A 636 15.95 15.91 -29.02
C PHE A 636 14.63 15.71 -28.27
N GLN A 637 14.28 14.47 -27.94
CA GLN A 637 13.22 14.23 -26.97
C GLN A 637 13.75 14.67 -25.60
N VAL A 638 13.45 15.92 -25.23
CA VAL A 638 13.58 16.37 -23.85
C VAL A 638 12.57 15.57 -23.04
N CYS A 639 13.06 14.58 -22.31
CA CYS A 639 12.24 13.71 -21.50
C CYS A 639 12.20 14.24 -20.06
N GLN A 640 11.01 14.28 -19.47
CA GLN A 640 10.88 14.47 -18.02
C GLN A 640 11.10 13.13 -17.32
N SER A 641 12.17 13.01 -16.54
CA SER A 641 12.39 11.84 -15.68
C SER A 641 12.31 12.23 -14.20
N LYS A 642 12.23 11.23 -13.30
CA LYS A 642 12.17 11.45 -11.85
C LYS A 642 13.44 10.94 -11.18
N VAL A 643 14.09 11.78 -10.39
CA VAL A 643 15.20 11.40 -9.49
C VAL A 643 14.84 11.79 -8.07
N CYS A 644 14.80 10.82 -7.16
CA CYS A 644 14.43 11.05 -5.74
C CYS A 644 13.09 11.81 -5.57
N GLY A 645 12.14 11.61 -6.51
CA GLY A 645 10.83 12.27 -6.52
C GLY A 645 10.77 13.61 -7.27
N ASP A 646 11.91 14.21 -7.63
CA ASP A 646 11.96 15.50 -8.33
C ASP A 646 11.96 15.28 -9.85
N ARG A 647 11.19 16.10 -10.60
CA ARG A 647 11.22 16.13 -12.08
C ARG A 647 12.53 16.77 -12.54
N VAL A 648 13.24 16.09 -13.43
CA VAL A 648 14.49 16.59 -14.04
C VAL A 648 14.34 16.60 -15.55
N GLU A 649 14.76 17.69 -16.19
CA GLU A 649 14.89 17.76 -17.64
C GLU A 649 16.14 17.01 -18.09
N THR A 650 15.97 16.08 -19.02
CA THR A 650 17.04 15.19 -19.47
C THR A 650 17.12 15.12 -20.99
N VAL A 651 18.32 14.83 -21.49
CA VAL A 651 18.62 14.69 -22.92
C VAL A 651 19.03 13.25 -23.19
N ASP A 652 18.43 12.65 -24.21
CA ASP A 652 18.78 11.32 -24.68
C ASP A 652 20.18 11.29 -25.33
N CYS A 653 20.97 10.27 -25.01
CA CYS A 653 22.34 10.11 -25.53
C CYS A 653 22.44 9.28 -26.82
N GLY A 654 21.31 8.91 -27.44
CA GLY A 654 21.24 8.28 -28.75
C GLY A 654 21.10 6.76 -28.73
N ASP A 655 20.78 6.20 -29.90
CA ASP A 655 20.41 4.78 -30.05
C ASP A 655 21.60 3.83 -29.91
N GLU A 656 22.82 4.26 -30.22
CA GLU A 656 24.02 3.44 -30.02
C GLU A 656 24.26 3.14 -28.53
N ALA A 657 24.15 4.16 -27.67
CA ALA A 657 24.24 3.99 -26.23
C ALA A 657 23.07 3.16 -25.68
N ALA A 658 21.87 3.34 -26.23
CA ALA A 658 20.70 2.55 -25.88
C ALA A 658 20.87 1.07 -26.21
N SER A 659 21.33 0.73 -27.42
CA SER A 659 21.58 -0.66 -27.83
C SER A 659 22.62 -1.30 -26.92
N TRP A 660 23.78 -0.65 -26.74
CA TRP A 660 24.85 -1.21 -25.92
C TRP A 660 24.42 -1.49 -24.47
N LEU A 661 23.68 -0.57 -23.86
CA LEU A 661 23.13 -0.77 -22.51
C LEU A 661 22.06 -1.87 -22.50
N SER A 662 21.22 -1.94 -23.52
CA SER A 662 20.16 -2.94 -23.61
C SER A 662 20.71 -4.35 -23.78
N ASP A 663 21.72 -4.49 -24.62
CA ASP A 663 22.43 -5.75 -24.88
C ASP A 663 23.16 -6.21 -23.62
N PHE A 664 23.89 -5.29 -22.97
CA PHE A 664 24.56 -5.61 -21.72
C PHE A 664 23.55 -6.00 -20.65
N LEU A 665 22.51 -5.20 -20.38
CA LEU A 665 21.58 -5.42 -19.26
C LEU A 665 20.49 -6.46 -19.54
N GLY A 666 20.29 -6.88 -20.80
CA GLY A 666 19.27 -7.86 -21.18
C GLY A 666 17.83 -7.31 -21.17
N GLN A 667 17.66 -5.99 -21.18
CA GLN A 667 16.36 -5.33 -21.18
C GLN A 667 16.44 -3.97 -21.89
N PRO A 668 15.36 -3.47 -22.52
CA PRO A 668 15.38 -2.17 -23.18
C PRO A 668 15.80 -1.03 -22.24
N CYS A 669 16.92 -0.39 -22.55
CA CYS A 669 17.55 0.67 -21.76
C CYS A 669 17.97 1.86 -22.63
N ARG A 670 17.99 3.05 -22.03
CA ARG A 670 18.54 4.26 -22.66
C ARG A 670 19.43 5.02 -21.67
N LEU A 671 20.47 5.68 -22.19
CA LEU A 671 21.31 6.60 -21.41
C LEU A 671 20.75 8.01 -21.55
N ILE A 672 20.50 8.67 -20.43
CA ILE A 672 20.04 10.05 -20.40
C ILE A 672 20.97 10.92 -19.57
N ARG A 673 21.15 12.17 -20.00
CA ARG A 673 21.98 13.19 -19.35
C ARG A 673 21.11 14.28 -18.75
N GLN A 674 21.49 14.82 -17.59
CA GLN A 674 20.86 16.03 -17.05
C GLN A 674 21.06 17.21 -18.00
N SER A 675 19.99 17.98 -18.26
CA SER A 675 20.06 19.20 -19.06
C SER A 675 21.01 20.22 -18.42
N PRO A 676 21.95 20.82 -19.18
CA PRO A 676 22.84 21.86 -18.67
C PRO A 676 22.11 23.15 -18.26
N TYR A 677 20.85 23.33 -18.68
CA TYR A 677 20.02 24.49 -18.36
C TYR A 677 19.12 24.29 -17.13
N PHE A 678 19.10 23.09 -16.54
CA PHE A 678 18.24 22.76 -15.41
C PHE A 678 19.03 22.70 -14.09
N THR A 679 18.67 23.59 -13.15
CA THR A 679 19.29 23.68 -11.82
C THR A 679 18.37 23.11 -10.75
N ARG A 680 18.85 22.14 -9.96
CA ARG A 680 18.13 21.56 -8.81
C ARG A 680 18.64 22.17 -7.51
N GLU A 681 17.74 22.67 -6.66
CA GLU A 681 18.06 23.26 -5.35
C GLU A 681 17.98 22.24 -4.19
N MET A 682 18.77 22.45 -3.13
CA MET A 682 18.70 21.66 -1.88
C MET A 682 17.43 21.93 -1.07
N LYS A 683 16.77 20.88 -0.56
CA LYS A 683 15.54 20.98 0.25
C LYS A 683 15.74 21.49 1.70
N LYS A 684 16.98 21.59 2.21
CA LYS A 684 17.29 22.11 3.56
C LYS A 684 18.33 23.23 3.48
N ARG A 685 17.91 24.46 3.81
CA ARG A 685 18.82 25.61 4.00
C ARG A 685 19.40 25.57 5.42
N PRO A 686 20.73 25.55 5.61
CA PRO A 686 21.33 26.09 6.83
C PRO A 686 21.10 27.61 6.85
N SER A 687 20.76 28.17 8.00
CA SER A 687 20.43 29.60 8.18
C SER A 687 21.60 30.58 7.91
N SER A 688 22.74 30.11 7.41
CA SER A 688 23.98 30.87 7.24
C SER A 688 24.62 30.87 5.84
N ALA A 689 24.01 30.27 4.81
CA ALA A 689 24.60 30.22 3.46
C ALA A 689 23.94 31.23 2.50
N SER A 690 24.73 32.14 1.91
CA SER A 690 24.27 33.26 1.05
C SER A 690 24.27 32.96 -0.46
N THR A 691 24.59 31.74 -0.89
CA THR A 691 24.60 31.35 -2.32
C THR A 691 23.84 30.03 -2.53
N SER A 692 22.91 30.02 -3.49
CA SER A 692 22.19 28.81 -3.93
C SER A 692 23.13 27.87 -4.69
N THR A 693 23.48 26.71 -4.12
CA THR A 693 24.32 25.70 -4.78
C THR A 693 23.47 24.77 -5.64
N SER A 694 23.76 24.69 -6.93
CA SER A 694 23.09 23.80 -7.90
C SER A 694 23.52 22.34 -7.73
N LEU A 695 22.58 21.40 -7.60
CA LEU A 695 22.86 19.95 -7.52
C LEU A 695 22.79 19.27 -8.90
N SER A 696 23.70 18.32 -9.16
CA SER A 696 23.56 17.33 -10.24
C SER A 696 22.55 16.22 -9.85
N LEU A 697 22.55 15.05 -10.50
CA LEU A 697 21.71 13.89 -10.13
C LEU A 697 22.14 13.21 -8.80
N ALA A 698 22.91 13.91 -7.95
CA ALA A 698 23.28 13.52 -6.61
C ALA A 698 22.07 13.33 -5.68
N ASN A 699 22.15 12.36 -4.76
CA ASN A 699 21.06 12.07 -3.83
C ASN A 699 21.02 13.06 -2.66
N GLU A 700 22.18 13.37 -2.08
CA GLU A 700 22.27 14.09 -0.79
C GLU A 700 23.17 15.33 -0.88
N ALA A 701 24.40 15.17 -1.37
CA ALA A 701 25.39 16.25 -1.46
C ALA A 701 26.28 16.10 -2.69
N GLN A 702 26.92 17.20 -3.10
CA GLN A 702 27.90 17.25 -4.20
C GLN A 702 29.18 16.47 -3.88
N TYR A 703 29.57 16.43 -2.60
CA TYR A 703 30.71 15.67 -2.09
C TYR A 703 30.22 14.73 -0.99
N LEU A 704 30.57 13.45 -1.10
CA LEU A 704 30.39 12.47 -0.05
C LEU A 704 31.76 12.00 0.38
N MET A 705 32.06 12.12 1.68
CA MET A 705 33.31 11.69 2.26
C MET A 705 33.08 10.43 3.09
N ILE A 706 33.98 9.46 2.95
CA ILE A 706 34.06 8.27 3.80
C ILE A 706 35.52 8.10 4.22
N ASN A 707 35.76 7.65 5.45
CA ASN A 707 37.13 7.38 5.93
C ASN A 707 37.46 5.89 5.80
N HIS A 708 38.76 5.60 5.68
CA HIS A 708 39.27 4.25 5.48
C HIS A 708 38.85 3.29 6.60
N ALA A 709 38.92 3.75 7.86
CA ALA A 709 38.53 2.94 9.01
C ALA A 709 37.06 2.46 8.95
N SER A 710 36.15 3.29 8.43
CA SER A 710 34.74 2.90 8.24
C SER A 710 34.60 1.85 7.14
N VAL A 711 35.36 1.98 6.05
CA VAL A 711 35.36 1.00 4.94
C VAL A 711 35.94 -0.33 5.42
N GLU A 712 37.06 -0.32 6.14
CA GLU A 712 37.66 -1.52 6.73
C GLU A 712 36.73 -2.22 7.71
N LEU A 713 36.03 -1.46 8.56
CA LEU A 713 35.05 -2.02 9.48
C LEU A 713 33.93 -2.74 8.73
N ILE A 714 33.38 -2.10 7.69
CA ILE A 714 32.34 -2.70 6.84
C ILE A 714 32.89 -3.94 6.13
N GLN A 715 34.09 -3.86 5.55
CA GLN A 715 34.73 -5.00 4.88
C GLN A 715 34.91 -6.18 5.83
N LYS A 716 35.40 -5.93 7.05
CA LYS A 716 35.53 -6.95 8.09
C LYS A 716 34.19 -7.58 8.45
N GLN A 717 33.14 -6.77 8.61
CA GLN A 717 31.78 -7.25 8.89
C GLN A 717 31.20 -8.07 7.71
N MET A 718 31.54 -7.72 6.46
CA MET A 718 31.13 -8.48 5.29
C MET A 718 31.87 -9.82 5.21
N SER A 719 33.19 -9.83 5.41
CA SER A 719 34.01 -11.05 5.39
C SER A 719 33.60 -12.06 6.46
N THR A 720 33.36 -11.62 7.70
CA THR A 720 32.91 -12.51 8.78
C THR A 720 31.53 -13.12 8.50
N ARG A 721 30.65 -12.41 7.78
CA ARG A 721 29.37 -12.95 7.31
C ARG A 721 29.51 -13.94 6.15
N PHE A 722 30.53 -13.77 5.29
CA PHE A 722 30.81 -14.70 4.20
C PHE A 722 31.46 -16.00 4.68
N GLU A 723 32.37 -15.95 5.65
CA GLU A 723 32.99 -17.14 6.25
C GLU A 723 31.94 -18.02 6.95
N HIS A 724 30.97 -17.42 7.64
CA HIS A 724 29.83 -18.16 8.20
C HIS A 724 28.92 -18.81 7.14
N ARG A 725 28.95 -18.37 5.87
CA ARG A 725 28.17 -18.98 4.77
C ARG A 725 28.90 -20.12 4.05
N MET A 726 30.23 -20.22 4.17
CA MET A 726 30.99 -21.35 3.61
C MET A 726 31.20 -22.51 4.58
N CYS A 727 30.86 -22.33 5.86
CA CYS A 727 30.95 -23.37 6.88
C CYS A 727 29.62 -24.11 7.17
N TYR A 728 28.61 -23.98 6.31
CA TYR A 728 27.35 -24.74 6.38
C TYR A 728 27.01 -25.41 5.06
#